data_AF-A0A7X8Q1P7-F1
#
_entry.id   AF-A0A7X8Q1P7-F1
#
_cell.length_a   1.000
_cell.length_b   1.000
_cell.length_c   1.000
_cell.angle_alpha   90.00
_cell.angle_beta   90.00
_cell.angle_gamma   90.00
#
_symmetry.space_group_name_H-M   'P 1'
#
loop_
_entity.id
_entity.type
_entity.pdbx_description
1 polymer ?
#
loop_
_entity_poly.entity_id
_entity_poly.type
_entity_poly.pdbx_seq_one_letter_code
_entity_poly.pdbx_strand_id
1 'polypeptide(L)'
;MSKGKGKTRTKKAKSKTPGPASVVKISGRLANILDHVKQVLYHEGLTYEELLHRLQEKMPAADPEKLERDLKRCLGNNISFYFKKELWQMDKSGNPGNDPFYQYLMTMGYPVTFKELVSLAQENGMESVAIREQDFAYDGRFIRLKNGKWGLAYWQVMWEVGSEDLNKAARLIQKRQCPVSVEQLAQETVGLGVTETNLLQALSKDTRFTEVAPGQWYLKSLLDALISDLNAPDEFAFIRQVEINALQEAELMLIIEEADASRREYILSSWDLEKGVLRLNKRMVELFEPVDKIAYLKVPTGNGELGVWLLKEQKFLAGLGPWFEEYGLEPGSKVEVSRSQKPGYIQLKASREREAEVFAEGLKVKKLVKLKKDCSTTCRPLEEVVTEILQLYPKGLDIHTLTALIELISGNTQDELVDLLEQYPYFEQDKHGVWYCNLTMRQAFQDWQRERQDILASLASIREHVAVTTEEYNSLHEIKTGLEEELNYLQNHHRHEEALFQAKIEELSAANEHLTLENNRLRNEYSILEQKQKELLEHVEHQGGQLVTLRTEKNKLKVKLEQTENRAMQLQSTLNQLMEDAQREVERLQKEVIAKTHQLESLQYANKELQRNLARLHEERRQMKKQVSSWPVKIVTFFSGLMGRRRTIGG
;
A
#
# COMPACT_ATOMS: atom_id res chain seq x y z
N MET A 1 49.86 30.33 -139.29
CA MET A 1 49.17 29.67 -138.15
C MET A 1 50.09 29.82 -136.94
N SER A 2 49.83 30.62 -135.90
CA SER A 2 48.62 30.87 -135.07
C SER A 2 48.39 29.80 -133.98
N LYS A 3 48.00 30.27 -132.78
CA LYS A 3 48.03 29.64 -131.44
C LYS A 3 49.42 29.65 -130.76
N GLY A 4 49.59 30.08 -129.50
CA GLY A 4 48.63 30.78 -128.61
C GLY A 4 49.02 30.67 -127.13
N LYS A 5 49.51 31.76 -126.50
CA LYS A 5 49.92 31.76 -125.08
C LYS A 5 48.70 31.74 -124.13
N GLY A 6 48.38 30.58 -123.56
CA GLY A 6 47.36 30.45 -122.51
C GLY A 6 47.92 30.78 -121.12
N LYS A 7 47.44 31.85 -120.48
CA LYS A 7 47.71 32.15 -119.07
C LYS A 7 46.79 31.32 -118.16
N THR A 8 47.34 30.40 -117.37
CA THR A 8 46.59 29.62 -116.37
C THR A 8 46.11 30.56 -115.25
N ARG A 9 44.80 30.84 -115.21
CA ARG A 9 44.20 31.79 -114.25
C ARG A 9 43.81 31.04 -112.98
N THR A 10 44.41 31.39 -111.84
CA THR A 10 44.10 30.80 -110.53
C THR A 10 42.64 31.04 -110.15
N LYS A 11 41.87 29.96 -109.97
CA LYS A 11 40.52 30.03 -109.42
C LYS A 11 40.62 30.26 -107.91
N LYS A 12 40.18 31.44 -107.43
CA LYS A 12 39.88 31.62 -105.99
C LYS A 12 38.87 30.56 -105.57
N ALA A 13 39.17 29.81 -104.52
CA ALA A 13 38.16 29.00 -103.86
C ALA A 13 37.07 29.93 -103.30
N LYS A 14 35.79 29.63 -103.56
CA LYS A 14 34.72 30.17 -102.74
C LYS A 14 34.86 29.54 -101.36
N SER A 15 34.89 30.35 -100.30
CA SER A 15 34.66 29.85 -98.95
C SER A 15 33.30 29.18 -98.92
N LYS A 16 33.27 27.89 -98.56
CA LYS A 16 32.02 27.24 -98.15
C LYS A 16 31.65 27.85 -96.81
N THR A 17 30.39 28.28 -96.66
CA THR A 17 29.79 28.43 -95.34
C THR A 17 29.89 27.08 -94.61
N PRO A 18 30.21 27.05 -93.30
CA PRO A 18 30.12 25.83 -92.53
C PRO A 18 28.68 25.30 -92.57
N GLY A 19 28.52 23.97 -92.66
CA GLY A 19 27.24 23.34 -92.35
C GLY A 19 26.91 23.49 -90.86
N PRO A 20 25.67 23.17 -90.44
CA PRO A 20 25.32 23.18 -89.01
C PRO A 20 26.26 22.23 -88.27
N ALA A 21 27.03 22.77 -87.32
CA ALA A 21 27.89 21.98 -86.46
C ALA A 21 27.02 21.02 -85.62
N SER A 22 27.53 19.81 -85.37
CA SER A 22 26.93 18.88 -84.41
C SER A 22 26.75 19.57 -83.07
N VAL A 23 25.51 19.67 -82.57
CA VAL A 23 25.21 20.36 -81.31
C VAL A 23 25.90 19.63 -80.16
N VAL A 24 26.96 20.25 -79.64
CA VAL A 24 27.71 19.76 -78.49
C VAL A 24 26.79 19.79 -77.27
N LYS A 25 26.51 18.61 -76.71
CA LYS A 25 25.77 18.45 -75.45
C LYS A 25 26.74 18.27 -74.30
N ILE A 26 26.61 19.07 -73.26
CA ILE A 26 27.44 18.98 -72.05
C ILE A 26 26.56 18.96 -70.80
N SER A 27 26.98 18.24 -69.76
CA SER A 27 26.32 18.32 -68.45
C SER A 27 26.89 19.49 -67.66
N GLY A 28 26.03 20.24 -66.97
CA GLY A 28 26.43 21.26 -66.00
C GLY A 28 25.25 22.02 -65.40
N ARG A 29 25.55 23.03 -64.59
CA ARG A 29 24.60 24.09 -64.22
C ARG A 29 25.23 25.43 -64.59
N LEU A 30 24.49 26.30 -65.27
CA LEU A 30 24.97 27.64 -65.62
C LEU A 30 25.18 28.47 -64.35
N ALA A 31 26.23 29.30 -64.33
CA ALA A 31 26.69 29.95 -63.11
C ALA A 31 25.72 31.00 -62.57
N ASN A 32 25.10 31.77 -63.47
CA ASN A 32 24.24 32.90 -63.18
C ASN A 32 23.20 33.10 -64.30
N ILE A 33 22.22 33.99 -64.07
CA ILE A 33 21.17 34.34 -65.03
C ILE A 33 21.72 34.91 -66.36
N LEU A 34 22.83 35.65 -66.35
CA LEU A 34 23.44 36.18 -67.58
C LEU A 34 23.85 35.02 -68.52
N ASP A 35 24.43 33.95 -68.00
CA ASP A 35 24.77 32.76 -68.80
C ASP A 35 23.51 32.04 -69.35
N HIS A 36 22.40 32.02 -68.60
CA HIS A 36 21.10 31.54 -69.10
C HIS A 36 20.56 32.43 -70.23
N VAL A 37 20.61 33.76 -70.08
CA VAL A 37 20.18 34.73 -71.11
C VAL A 37 21.04 34.57 -72.37
N LYS A 38 22.37 34.42 -72.24
CA LYS A 38 23.26 34.18 -73.38
C LYS A 38 22.86 32.92 -74.16
N GLN A 39 22.62 31.80 -73.47
CA GLN A 39 22.22 30.56 -74.14
C GLN A 39 20.88 30.69 -74.87
N VAL A 40 19.89 31.36 -74.27
CA VAL A 40 18.57 31.57 -74.91
C VAL A 40 18.70 32.48 -76.15
N LEU A 41 19.37 33.62 -76.01
CA LEU A 41 19.54 34.60 -77.10
C LEU A 41 20.61 34.23 -78.13
N TYR A 42 21.36 33.14 -77.94
CA TYR A 42 22.26 32.63 -78.99
C TYR A 42 21.49 32.09 -80.19
N HIS A 43 20.35 31.44 -79.99
CA HIS A 43 19.62 30.79 -81.08
C HIS A 43 18.76 31.79 -81.85
N GLU A 44 17.93 32.57 -81.16
CA GLU A 44 16.99 33.53 -81.74
C GLU A 44 16.87 34.80 -80.90
N GLY A 45 16.33 35.87 -81.49
CA GLY A 45 16.01 37.10 -80.77
C GLY A 45 14.58 37.05 -80.25
N LEU A 46 14.36 37.49 -79.02
CA LEU A 46 13.08 37.40 -78.32
C LEU A 46 12.62 38.75 -77.79
N THR A 47 11.31 38.93 -77.61
CA THR A 47 10.78 40.02 -76.78
C THR A 47 11.19 39.81 -75.31
N TYR A 48 11.02 40.86 -74.50
CA TYR A 48 11.32 40.78 -73.06
C TYR A 48 10.46 39.72 -72.34
N GLU A 49 9.19 39.61 -72.71
CA GLU A 49 8.21 38.71 -72.08
C GLU A 49 8.48 37.24 -72.42
N GLU A 50 8.73 36.92 -73.70
CA GLU A 50 9.13 35.57 -74.14
C GLU A 50 10.45 35.12 -73.50
N LEU A 51 11.41 36.04 -73.36
CA LEU A 51 12.68 35.77 -72.71
C LEU A 51 12.50 35.50 -71.21
N LEU A 52 11.65 36.27 -70.52
CA LEU A 52 11.35 36.04 -69.10
C LEU A 52 10.65 34.69 -68.88
N HIS A 53 9.66 34.34 -69.70
CA HIS A 53 8.96 33.05 -69.64
C HIS A 53 9.93 31.87 -69.77
N ARG A 54 10.78 31.88 -70.81
CA ARG A 54 11.78 30.81 -71.04
C ARG A 54 12.85 30.72 -69.96
N LEU A 55 13.11 31.81 -69.23
CA LEU A 55 14.00 31.79 -68.07
C LEU A 55 13.31 31.23 -66.83
N GLN A 56 12.01 31.46 -66.64
CA GLN A 56 11.21 30.82 -65.59
C GLN A 56 11.14 29.30 -65.83
N GLU A 57 10.85 28.86 -67.06
CA GLU A 57 10.87 27.44 -67.45
C GLU A 57 12.23 26.77 -67.18
N LYS A 58 13.35 27.42 -67.53
CA LYS A 58 14.71 26.92 -67.29
C LYS A 58 15.24 27.10 -65.87
N MET A 59 14.54 27.84 -65.01
CA MET A 59 14.95 28.13 -63.63
C MET A 59 13.76 28.01 -62.66
N PRO A 60 13.07 26.85 -62.57
CA PRO A 60 11.83 26.71 -61.80
C PRO A 60 11.98 26.91 -60.28
N ALA A 61 13.23 26.95 -59.78
CA ALA A 61 13.57 27.25 -58.39
C ALA A 61 13.93 28.73 -58.13
N ALA A 62 13.74 29.63 -59.11
CA ALA A 62 14.00 31.05 -58.96
C ALA A 62 12.72 31.84 -58.60
N ASP A 63 12.83 32.75 -57.64
CA ASP A 63 11.81 33.78 -57.36
C ASP A 63 11.58 34.63 -58.63
N PRO A 64 10.33 34.70 -59.16
CA PRO A 64 10.05 35.40 -60.41
C PRO A 64 10.27 36.92 -60.32
N GLU A 65 9.97 37.56 -59.18
CA GLU A 65 10.19 39.02 -59.02
C GLU A 65 11.68 39.36 -58.99
N LYS A 66 12.50 38.47 -58.39
CA LYS A 66 13.95 38.60 -58.44
C LYS A 66 14.49 38.31 -59.83
N LEU A 67 14.01 37.25 -60.49
CA LEU A 67 14.41 36.87 -61.85
C LEU A 67 14.17 38.02 -62.84
N GLU A 68 13.02 38.69 -62.75
CA GLU A 68 12.69 39.85 -63.60
C GLU A 68 13.65 41.04 -63.37
N ARG A 69 13.93 41.38 -62.10
CA ARG A 69 14.87 42.45 -61.73
C ARG A 69 16.30 42.13 -62.18
N ASP A 70 16.76 40.91 -61.96
CA ASP A 70 18.08 40.46 -62.38
C ASP A 70 18.18 40.38 -63.92
N LEU A 71 17.09 40.05 -64.63
CA LEU A 71 17.02 40.07 -66.10
C LEU A 71 17.16 41.50 -66.66
N LYS A 72 16.37 42.45 -66.14
CA LYS A 72 16.50 43.89 -66.47
C LYS A 72 17.92 44.38 -66.24
N ARG A 73 18.54 43.96 -65.12
CA ARG A 73 19.95 44.29 -64.81
C ARG A 73 20.93 43.68 -65.82
N CYS A 74 20.75 42.43 -66.25
CA CYS A 74 21.68 41.77 -67.18
C CYS A 74 21.61 42.36 -68.59
N LEU A 75 20.41 42.60 -69.11
CA LEU A 75 20.20 43.18 -70.45
C LEU A 75 20.71 44.63 -70.53
N GLY A 76 20.57 45.42 -69.45
CA GLY A 76 21.03 46.81 -69.41
C GLY A 76 22.52 47.01 -69.12
N ASN A 77 23.24 46.03 -68.56
CA ASN A 77 24.63 46.20 -68.11
C ASN A 77 25.67 45.32 -68.83
N ASN A 78 25.27 44.39 -69.72
CA ASN A 78 26.23 43.60 -70.49
C ASN A 78 26.22 43.96 -71.98
N ILE A 79 27.39 44.40 -72.47
CA ILE A 79 27.66 44.75 -73.87
C ILE A 79 27.43 43.59 -74.85
N SER A 80 27.32 42.34 -74.38
CA SER A 80 26.96 41.19 -75.22
C SER A 80 25.53 41.27 -75.77
N PHE A 81 24.65 42.10 -75.20
CA PHE A 81 23.25 42.21 -75.61
C PHE A 81 22.93 43.56 -76.27
N TYR A 82 22.05 43.54 -77.25
CA TYR A 82 21.51 44.74 -77.88
C TYR A 82 20.02 44.55 -78.22
N PHE A 83 19.28 45.66 -78.20
CA PHE A 83 17.87 45.70 -78.57
C PHE A 83 17.71 46.18 -80.03
N LYS A 84 16.96 45.46 -80.85
CA LYS A 84 16.86 45.73 -82.30
C LYS A 84 15.55 45.19 -82.88
N LYS A 85 14.71 46.10 -83.40
CA LYS A 85 13.37 45.78 -83.94
C LYS A 85 12.49 45.05 -82.92
N GLU A 86 12.31 45.65 -81.75
CA GLU A 86 11.55 45.12 -80.60
C GLU A 86 12.01 43.77 -80.01
N LEU A 87 13.14 43.24 -80.48
CA LEU A 87 13.73 41.99 -79.99
C LEU A 87 15.08 42.26 -79.31
N TRP A 88 15.30 41.62 -78.17
CA TRP A 88 16.63 41.45 -77.60
C TRP A 88 17.41 40.40 -78.39
N GLN A 89 18.66 40.71 -78.71
CA GLN A 89 19.58 39.86 -79.46
C GLN A 89 20.95 39.87 -78.79
N MET A 90 21.69 38.77 -78.95
CA MET A 90 23.07 38.69 -78.48
C MET A 90 24.06 38.91 -79.64
N ASP A 91 25.17 39.58 -79.36
CA ASP A 91 26.30 39.61 -80.27
C ASP A 91 27.00 38.25 -80.33
N LYS A 92 27.18 37.76 -81.55
CA LYS A 92 27.82 36.48 -81.88
C LYS A 92 29.23 36.67 -82.46
N SER A 93 29.65 37.92 -82.70
CA SER A 93 31.02 38.24 -83.12
C SER A 93 31.99 38.22 -81.93
N GLY A 94 31.62 38.84 -80.81
CA GLY A 94 32.38 38.84 -79.56
C GLY A 94 33.67 39.66 -79.63
N ASN A 95 34.51 39.53 -78.60
CA ASN A 95 35.76 40.27 -78.51
C ASN A 95 36.88 39.53 -79.28
N PRO A 96 37.52 40.13 -80.29
CA PRO A 96 38.62 39.51 -81.03
C PRO A 96 39.79 39.02 -80.16
N GLY A 97 40.02 39.63 -78.99
CA GLY A 97 41.03 39.16 -78.03
C GLY A 97 40.72 37.76 -77.44
N ASN A 98 39.46 37.35 -77.41
CA ASN A 98 39.03 36.05 -76.91
C ASN A 98 39.01 34.95 -78.00
N ASP A 99 39.22 35.30 -79.27
CA ASP A 99 39.10 34.37 -80.41
C ASP A 99 39.94 33.08 -80.27
N PRO A 100 41.19 33.09 -79.77
CA PRO A 100 41.96 31.86 -79.58
C PRO A 100 41.30 30.90 -78.59
N PHE A 101 40.74 31.42 -77.49
CA PHE A 101 40.05 30.63 -76.47
C PHE A 101 38.72 30.06 -77.00
N TYR A 102 38.04 30.82 -77.88
CA TYR A 102 36.86 30.32 -78.60
C TYR A 102 37.24 29.13 -79.50
N GLN A 103 38.34 29.22 -80.26
CA GLN A 103 38.83 28.13 -81.10
C GLN A 103 39.27 26.90 -80.28
N TYR A 104 39.90 27.08 -79.12
CA TYR A 104 40.26 25.98 -78.23
C TYR A 104 39.04 25.26 -77.67
N LEU A 105 38.04 25.98 -77.14
CA LEU A 105 36.79 25.36 -76.70
C LEU A 105 36.09 24.64 -77.87
N MET A 106 36.03 25.26 -79.05
CA MET A 106 35.40 24.69 -80.24
C MET A 106 36.12 23.41 -80.73
N THR A 107 37.43 23.30 -80.50
CA THR A 107 38.24 22.13 -80.86
C THR A 107 38.16 21.02 -79.81
N MET A 108 38.11 21.37 -78.52
CA MET A 108 37.97 20.41 -77.42
C MET A 108 36.57 19.80 -77.33
N GLY A 109 35.52 20.59 -77.53
CA GLY A 109 34.13 20.13 -77.44
C GLY A 109 33.64 19.83 -76.01
N TYR A 110 34.40 20.19 -74.97
CA TYR A 110 34.04 20.05 -73.56
C TYR A 110 34.46 21.28 -72.74
N PRO A 111 33.81 21.57 -71.59
CA PRO A 111 34.10 22.75 -70.79
C PRO A 111 35.33 22.55 -69.89
N VAL A 112 36.12 23.61 -69.75
CA VAL A 112 37.41 23.67 -69.05
C VAL A 112 37.50 24.91 -68.16
N THR A 113 38.34 24.90 -67.12
CA THR A 113 38.50 26.09 -66.26
C THR A 113 39.26 27.21 -66.98
N PHE A 114 39.11 28.44 -66.49
CA PHE A 114 39.89 29.58 -67.00
C PHE A 114 41.42 29.34 -66.89
N LYS A 115 41.87 28.60 -65.86
CA LYS A 115 43.28 28.22 -65.70
C LYS A 115 43.75 27.27 -66.80
N GLU A 116 42.99 26.21 -67.07
CA GLU A 116 43.27 25.27 -68.18
C GLU A 116 43.36 26.01 -69.52
N LEU A 117 42.44 26.95 -69.78
CA LEU A 117 42.44 27.77 -71.00
C LEU A 117 43.66 28.68 -71.12
N VAL A 118 44.12 29.31 -70.03
CA VAL A 118 45.32 30.16 -70.04
C VAL A 118 46.58 29.31 -70.23
N SER A 119 46.68 28.13 -69.60
CA SER A 119 47.80 27.21 -69.83
C SER A 119 47.87 26.74 -71.29
N LEU A 120 46.73 26.34 -71.88
CA LEU A 120 46.66 25.98 -73.30
C LEU A 120 47.08 27.13 -74.23
N ALA A 121 46.76 28.38 -73.90
CA ALA A 121 47.22 29.53 -74.68
C ALA A 121 48.74 29.76 -74.59
N GLN A 122 49.32 29.58 -73.39
CA GLN A 122 50.77 29.69 -73.16
C GLN A 122 51.55 28.57 -73.86
N GLU A 123 51.06 27.32 -73.78
CA GLU A 123 51.65 26.16 -74.46
C GLU A 123 51.66 26.31 -75.99
N ASN A 124 50.65 26.99 -76.55
CA ASN A 124 50.56 27.29 -77.99
C ASN A 124 51.25 28.61 -78.39
N GLY A 125 52.09 29.19 -77.52
CA GLY A 125 52.97 30.30 -77.86
C GLY A 125 52.32 31.69 -77.90
N MET A 126 51.15 31.89 -77.29
CA MET A 126 50.69 33.26 -77.01
C MET A 126 51.48 33.84 -75.84
N GLU A 127 52.23 34.90 -76.11
CA GLU A 127 52.79 35.79 -75.08
C GLU A 127 51.67 36.28 -74.14
N SER A 128 52.03 36.63 -72.90
CA SER A 128 51.10 36.78 -71.77
C SER A 128 49.99 37.82 -71.98
N VAL A 129 48.90 37.43 -72.65
CA VAL A 129 47.74 38.27 -72.89
C VAL A 129 47.10 38.60 -71.55
N ALA A 130 46.93 39.88 -71.24
CA ALA A 130 46.43 40.37 -69.94
C ALA A 130 44.90 40.18 -69.76
N ILE A 131 44.34 39.12 -70.34
CA ILE A 131 42.93 38.75 -70.29
C ILE A 131 42.56 38.32 -68.86
N ARG A 132 41.42 38.80 -68.42
CA ARG A 132 40.80 38.49 -67.12
C ARG A 132 39.61 37.58 -67.38
N GLU A 133 39.25 36.76 -66.40
CA GLU A 133 38.04 35.93 -66.48
C GLU A 133 36.75 36.76 -66.69
N GLN A 134 36.77 38.05 -66.34
CA GLN A 134 35.70 39.00 -66.62
C GLN A 134 35.48 39.23 -68.13
N ASP A 135 36.52 39.13 -68.96
CA ASP A 135 36.43 39.40 -70.40
C ASP A 135 35.63 38.32 -71.16
N PHE A 136 35.50 37.12 -70.59
CA PHE A 136 34.60 36.07 -71.08
C PHE A 136 33.16 36.28 -70.58
N ALA A 137 32.96 36.95 -69.43
CA ALA A 137 31.63 37.30 -68.94
C ALA A 137 30.96 38.35 -69.85
N TYR A 138 31.73 39.28 -70.41
CA TYR A 138 31.24 40.30 -71.36
C TYR A 138 31.20 39.86 -72.84
N ASP A 139 31.80 38.73 -73.20
CA ASP A 139 31.74 38.17 -74.56
C ASP A 139 30.53 37.24 -74.71
N GLY A 140 29.62 37.54 -75.64
CA GLY A 140 28.39 36.76 -75.86
C GLY A 140 28.62 35.30 -76.25
N ARG A 141 29.81 34.95 -76.76
CA ARG A 141 30.12 33.60 -77.23
C ARG A 141 30.40 32.61 -76.09
N PHE A 142 30.67 33.09 -74.87
CA PHE A 142 31.11 32.27 -73.74
C PHE A 142 30.06 32.20 -72.62
N ILE A 143 29.88 31.03 -72.02
CA ILE A 143 29.02 30.78 -70.86
C ILE A 143 29.83 30.12 -69.73
N ARG A 144 29.53 30.49 -68.48
CA ARG A 144 30.14 29.92 -67.28
C ARG A 144 29.24 28.88 -66.62
N LEU A 145 29.86 27.82 -66.08
CA LEU A 145 29.22 26.79 -65.26
C LEU A 145 29.52 27.03 -63.76
N LYS A 146 28.64 26.55 -62.86
CA LYS A 146 28.78 26.68 -61.40
C LYS A 146 30.05 26.02 -60.84
N ASN A 147 30.59 25.03 -61.53
CA ASN A 147 31.87 24.40 -61.21
C ASN A 147 33.10 25.22 -61.65
N GLY A 148 32.92 26.46 -62.11
CA GLY A 148 34.00 27.36 -62.53
C GLY A 148 34.53 27.13 -63.94
N LYS A 149 33.99 26.16 -64.68
CA LYS A 149 34.35 25.89 -66.07
C LYS A 149 33.63 26.81 -67.05
N TRP A 150 34.24 27.02 -68.20
CA TRP A 150 33.74 27.81 -69.32
C TRP A 150 33.42 26.91 -70.51
N GLY A 151 32.35 27.26 -71.24
CA GLY A 151 31.93 26.64 -72.48
C GLY A 151 31.38 27.68 -73.45
N LEU A 152 30.91 27.24 -74.62
CA LEU A 152 30.41 28.14 -75.67
C LEU A 152 28.89 28.27 -75.63
N ALA A 153 28.36 29.47 -75.87
CA ALA A 153 26.94 29.80 -75.69
C ALA A 153 25.98 29.02 -76.61
N TYR A 154 26.50 28.40 -77.67
CA TYR A 154 25.74 27.52 -78.58
C TYR A 154 25.71 26.05 -78.15
N TRP A 155 26.39 25.68 -77.05
CA TRP A 155 26.36 24.33 -76.51
C TRP A 155 25.08 24.08 -75.71
N GLN A 156 24.48 22.90 -75.92
CA GLN A 156 23.31 22.48 -75.16
C GLN A 156 23.79 22.00 -73.79
N VAL A 157 23.66 22.86 -72.78
CA VAL A 157 23.89 22.50 -71.38
C VAL A 157 22.67 21.76 -70.84
N MET A 158 22.84 20.48 -70.56
CA MET A 158 21.88 19.66 -69.81
C MET A 158 22.14 19.85 -68.32
N TRP A 159 21.07 19.99 -67.53
CA TRP A 159 21.12 20.14 -66.09
C TRP A 159 21.80 18.94 -65.44
N GLU A 160 22.93 19.21 -64.80
CA GLU A 160 23.68 18.23 -64.01
C GLU A 160 22.95 17.92 -62.70
N VAL A 161 22.40 16.72 -62.61
CA VAL A 161 21.72 16.17 -61.43
C VAL A 161 22.76 15.90 -60.33
N GLY A 162 22.53 16.47 -59.15
CA GLY A 162 23.44 16.34 -58.02
C GLY A 162 23.04 15.21 -57.07
N SER A 163 23.89 14.94 -56.08
CA SER A 163 23.59 14.01 -54.97
C SER A 163 22.32 14.40 -54.21
N GLU A 164 22.04 15.71 -54.06
CA GLU A 164 20.79 16.20 -53.47
C GLU A 164 19.55 15.79 -54.26
N ASP A 165 19.60 15.85 -55.60
CA ASP A 165 18.47 15.52 -56.46
C ASP A 165 18.25 14.00 -56.54
N LEU A 166 19.34 13.22 -56.56
CA LEU A 166 19.28 11.77 -56.36
C LEU A 166 18.71 11.43 -54.97
N ASN A 167 19.04 12.19 -53.92
CA ASN A 167 18.44 12.00 -52.59
C ASN A 167 16.94 12.37 -52.57
N LYS A 168 16.47 13.35 -53.36
CA LYS A 168 15.03 13.58 -53.59
C LYS A 168 14.39 12.40 -54.32
N ALA A 169 15.01 11.90 -55.39
CA ALA A 169 14.52 10.76 -56.17
C ALA A 169 14.38 9.50 -55.30
N ALA A 170 15.37 9.21 -54.47
CA ALA A 170 15.31 8.12 -53.50
C ALA A 170 14.13 8.26 -52.53
N ARG A 171 13.96 9.45 -51.92
CA ARG A 171 12.83 9.73 -51.01
C ARG A 171 11.47 9.62 -51.70
N LEU A 172 11.38 10.04 -52.97
CA LEU A 172 10.16 9.97 -53.77
C LEU A 172 9.78 8.50 -54.04
N ILE A 173 10.72 7.68 -54.50
CA ILE A 173 10.54 6.24 -54.70
C ILE A 173 10.17 5.57 -53.38
N GLN A 174 10.90 5.84 -52.30
CA GLN A 174 10.63 5.28 -50.96
C GLN A 174 9.24 5.65 -50.43
N LYS A 175 8.76 6.88 -50.70
CA LYS A 175 7.41 7.32 -50.32
C LYS A 175 6.31 6.65 -51.15
N ARG A 176 6.57 6.36 -52.44
CA ARG A 176 5.60 5.72 -53.34
C ARG A 176 5.58 4.19 -53.28
N GLN A 177 6.67 3.57 -52.81
CA GLN A 177 6.88 2.11 -52.74
C GLN A 177 6.72 1.35 -54.07
N CYS A 178 6.67 2.07 -55.18
CA CYS A 178 6.57 1.54 -56.54
C CYS A 178 7.67 2.12 -57.46
N PRO A 179 7.97 1.49 -58.60
CA PRO A 179 8.83 2.06 -59.62
C PRO A 179 8.27 3.35 -60.19
N VAL A 180 9.14 4.33 -60.41
CA VAL A 180 8.77 5.65 -60.92
C VAL A 180 9.45 5.88 -62.26
N SER A 181 8.71 6.43 -63.24
CA SER A 181 9.28 6.71 -64.56
C SER A 181 10.28 7.87 -64.49
N VAL A 182 11.28 7.85 -65.37
CA VAL A 182 12.36 8.86 -65.36
C VAL A 182 11.83 10.27 -65.69
N GLU A 183 10.69 10.37 -66.39
CA GLU A 183 9.95 11.61 -66.64
C GLU A 183 9.34 12.17 -65.35
N GLN A 184 8.66 11.34 -64.56
CA GLN A 184 8.11 11.74 -63.27
C GLN A 184 9.22 12.12 -62.28
N LEU A 185 10.33 11.36 -62.27
CA LEU A 185 11.50 11.69 -61.46
C LEU A 185 12.12 13.03 -61.88
N ALA A 186 12.31 13.30 -63.17
CA ALA A 186 12.84 14.58 -63.64
C ALA A 186 11.92 15.76 -63.26
N GLN A 187 10.61 15.62 -63.50
CA GLN A 187 9.63 16.65 -63.23
C GLN A 187 9.45 16.93 -61.72
N GLU A 188 9.46 15.92 -60.86
CA GLU A 188 9.19 16.09 -59.42
C GLU A 188 10.45 16.33 -58.57
N THR A 189 11.66 16.02 -59.06
CA THR A 189 12.92 16.24 -58.31
C THR A 189 13.72 17.46 -58.78
N VAL A 190 13.67 17.76 -60.09
CA VAL A 190 14.40 18.87 -60.73
C VAL A 190 13.46 19.94 -61.28
N GLY A 191 12.25 19.57 -61.73
CA GLY A 191 11.30 20.49 -62.36
C GLY A 191 11.50 20.68 -63.87
N LEU A 192 12.30 19.82 -64.51
CA LEU A 192 12.72 19.93 -65.91
C LEU A 192 12.45 18.62 -66.69
N GLY A 193 12.43 18.70 -68.02
CA GLY A 193 12.23 17.52 -68.87
C GLY A 193 13.42 16.57 -68.90
N VAL A 194 13.18 15.28 -69.16
CA VAL A 194 14.25 14.24 -69.21
C VAL A 194 15.37 14.63 -70.17
N THR A 195 15.02 15.14 -71.35
CA THR A 195 15.95 15.58 -72.42
C THR A 195 16.78 16.81 -72.05
N GLU A 196 16.44 17.50 -70.96
CA GLU A 196 17.12 18.68 -70.44
C GLU A 196 18.01 18.38 -69.25
N THR A 197 17.96 17.16 -68.69
CA THR A 197 18.77 16.72 -67.54
C THR A 197 19.72 15.60 -67.95
N ASN A 198 20.74 15.33 -67.13
CA ASN A 198 21.51 14.08 -67.24
C ASN A 198 20.98 12.95 -66.32
N LEU A 199 19.72 13.03 -65.86
CA LEU A 199 19.16 12.17 -64.80
C LEU A 199 19.33 10.66 -65.07
N LEU A 200 19.01 10.19 -66.27
CA LEU A 200 19.17 8.77 -66.63
C LEU A 200 20.63 8.32 -66.55
N GLN A 201 21.59 9.19 -66.89
CA GLN A 201 23.03 8.91 -66.74
C GLN A 201 23.53 9.02 -65.29
N ALA A 202 22.81 9.74 -64.43
CA ALA A 202 23.10 9.81 -63.00
C ALA A 202 22.57 8.57 -62.26
N LEU A 203 21.31 8.18 -62.52
CA LEU A 203 20.67 6.99 -61.95
C LEU A 203 21.43 5.70 -62.33
N SER A 204 21.80 5.54 -63.61
CA SER A 204 22.58 4.37 -64.08
C SER A 204 24.03 4.30 -63.56
N LYS A 205 24.54 5.34 -62.90
CA LYS A 205 25.85 5.34 -62.22
C LYS A 205 25.74 5.19 -60.69
N ASP A 206 24.58 5.47 -60.11
CA ASP A 206 24.38 5.44 -58.66
C ASP A 206 23.85 4.06 -58.24
N THR A 207 24.69 3.28 -57.56
CA THR A 207 24.44 1.89 -57.17
C THR A 207 23.24 1.67 -56.25
N ARG A 208 22.64 2.74 -55.72
CA ARG A 208 21.41 2.69 -54.91
C ARG A 208 20.16 2.47 -55.75
N PHE A 209 20.21 2.78 -57.05
CA PHE A 209 19.08 2.66 -57.97
C PHE A 209 19.23 1.44 -58.88
N THR A 210 18.10 0.92 -59.33
CA THR A 210 18.04 -0.10 -60.38
C THR A 210 16.90 0.24 -61.34
N GLU A 211 17.15 0.07 -62.63
CA GLU A 211 16.10 0.04 -63.64
C GLU A 211 15.39 -1.33 -63.52
N VAL A 212 14.05 -1.34 -63.52
CA VAL A 212 13.24 -2.57 -63.36
C VAL A 212 12.31 -2.84 -64.54
N ALA A 213 12.13 -1.84 -65.39
CA ALA A 213 11.55 -1.90 -66.72
C ALA A 213 12.07 -0.65 -67.48
N PRO A 214 12.04 -0.60 -68.83
CA PRO A 214 12.60 0.52 -69.59
C PRO A 214 12.05 1.88 -69.14
N GLY A 215 12.93 2.75 -68.66
CA GLY A 215 12.61 4.07 -68.11
C GLY A 215 12.03 4.08 -66.70
N GLN A 216 11.82 2.93 -66.05
CA GLN A 216 11.26 2.82 -64.69
C GLN A 216 12.33 2.44 -63.67
N TRP A 217 12.49 3.30 -62.66
CA TRP A 217 13.54 3.20 -61.66
C TRP A 217 12.98 2.93 -60.26
N TYR A 218 13.71 2.08 -59.53
CA TYR A 218 13.40 1.72 -58.15
C TYR A 218 14.67 1.74 -57.27
N LEU A 219 14.50 1.68 -55.95
CA LEU A 219 15.61 1.59 -55.01
C LEU A 219 16.04 0.13 -54.86
N LYS A 220 17.31 -0.15 -55.16
CA LYS A 220 17.87 -1.49 -55.07
C LYS A 220 17.75 -2.05 -53.65
N SER A 221 18.02 -1.24 -52.62
CA SER A 221 17.90 -1.68 -51.22
C SER A 221 16.49 -2.12 -50.80
N LEU A 222 15.43 -1.59 -51.42
CA LEU A 222 14.05 -2.03 -51.15
C LEU A 222 13.72 -3.33 -51.90
N LEU A 223 14.25 -3.50 -53.12
CA LEU A 223 14.08 -4.72 -53.90
C LEU A 223 14.88 -5.90 -53.31
N ASP A 224 16.13 -5.65 -52.93
CA ASP A 224 16.99 -6.63 -52.25
C ASP A 224 16.40 -7.04 -50.90
N ALA A 225 15.80 -6.10 -50.13
CA ALA A 225 15.11 -6.41 -48.88
C ALA A 225 13.85 -7.27 -49.08
N LEU A 226 13.03 -6.96 -50.10
CA LEU A 226 11.88 -7.80 -50.48
C LEU A 226 12.34 -9.21 -50.87
N ILE A 227 13.37 -9.32 -51.71
CA ILE A 227 13.94 -10.61 -52.11
C ILE A 227 14.51 -11.36 -50.90
N SER A 228 15.13 -10.67 -49.94
CA SER A 228 15.66 -11.29 -48.72
C SER A 228 14.57 -11.80 -47.77
N ASP A 229 13.44 -11.11 -47.64
CA ASP A 229 12.32 -11.58 -46.81
C ASP A 229 11.59 -12.79 -47.43
N LEU A 230 11.47 -12.82 -48.75
CA LEU A 230 10.85 -13.94 -49.47
C LEU A 230 11.73 -15.20 -49.51
N ASN A 231 13.05 -15.05 -49.36
CA ASN A 231 14.00 -16.16 -49.21
C ASN A 231 14.36 -16.46 -47.75
N ALA A 232 13.71 -15.81 -46.77
CA ALA A 232 13.87 -16.14 -45.36
C ALA A 232 13.35 -17.57 -45.08
N PRO A 233 14.01 -18.37 -44.23
CA PRO A 233 13.55 -19.71 -43.89
C PRO A 233 12.20 -19.64 -43.17
N ASP A 234 11.27 -20.51 -43.56
CA ASP A 234 10.00 -20.67 -42.85
C ASP A 234 10.22 -21.40 -41.52
N GLU A 235 10.08 -20.67 -40.42
CA GLU A 235 10.25 -21.21 -39.07
C GLU A 235 9.27 -22.36 -38.76
N PHE A 236 8.08 -22.35 -39.39
CA PHE A 236 7.04 -23.35 -39.19
C PHE A 236 7.09 -24.50 -40.23
N ALA A 237 8.14 -24.59 -41.04
CA ALA A 237 8.25 -25.55 -42.15
C ALA A 237 8.00 -27.01 -41.74
N PHE A 238 8.45 -27.40 -40.53
CA PHE A 238 8.27 -28.75 -40.00
C PHE A 238 6.79 -29.12 -39.76
N ILE A 239 5.95 -28.14 -39.38
CA ILE A 239 4.49 -28.31 -39.29
C ILE A 239 3.84 -28.15 -40.66
N ARG A 240 4.26 -27.15 -41.45
CA ARG A 240 3.71 -26.89 -42.79
C ARG A 240 3.91 -28.06 -43.75
N GLN A 241 4.81 -29.01 -43.48
CA GLN A 241 4.97 -30.20 -44.31
C GLN A 241 3.66 -30.98 -44.52
N VAL A 242 2.75 -31.02 -43.54
CA VAL A 242 1.44 -31.69 -43.70
C VAL A 242 0.53 -30.91 -44.67
N GLU A 243 0.47 -29.58 -44.52
CA GLU A 243 -0.25 -28.69 -45.45
C GLU A 243 0.35 -28.75 -46.87
N ILE A 244 1.67 -28.80 -46.98
CA ILE A 244 2.41 -28.89 -48.25
C ILE A 244 2.10 -30.21 -48.97
N ASN A 245 1.96 -31.33 -48.24
CA ASN A 245 1.57 -32.61 -48.83
C ASN A 245 0.14 -32.55 -49.39
N ALA A 246 -0.83 -32.09 -48.59
CA ALA A 246 -2.22 -31.91 -49.03
C ALA A 246 -2.34 -30.93 -50.22
N LEU A 247 -1.53 -29.87 -50.23
CA LEU A 247 -1.46 -28.91 -51.33
C LEU A 247 -0.85 -29.54 -52.60
N GLN A 248 0.16 -30.40 -52.49
CA GLN A 248 0.72 -31.13 -53.64
C GLN A 248 -0.30 -32.11 -54.25
N GLU A 249 -1.06 -32.83 -53.41
CA GLU A 249 -2.10 -33.74 -53.88
C GLU A 249 -3.25 -32.99 -54.57
N ALA A 250 -3.69 -31.86 -54.00
CA ALA A 250 -4.71 -31.01 -54.61
C ALA A 250 -4.21 -30.25 -55.87
N GLU A 251 -2.96 -29.77 -55.88
CA GLU A 251 -2.35 -29.19 -57.08
C GLU A 251 -2.27 -30.20 -58.23
N LEU A 252 -1.97 -31.48 -57.94
CA LEU A 252 -1.94 -32.56 -58.94
C LEU A 252 -3.30 -32.77 -59.59
N MET A 253 -4.39 -32.72 -58.82
CA MET A 253 -5.76 -32.79 -59.36
C MET A 253 -6.07 -31.60 -60.28
N LEU A 254 -5.70 -30.37 -59.89
CA LEU A 254 -5.87 -29.20 -60.76
C LEU A 254 -5.11 -29.32 -62.10
N ILE A 255 -3.95 -29.99 -62.17
CA ILE A 255 -3.25 -30.20 -63.47
C ILE A 255 -4.04 -31.12 -64.40
N ILE A 256 -4.82 -32.04 -63.85
CA ILE A 256 -5.63 -33.00 -64.62
C ILE A 256 -6.91 -32.33 -65.16
N GLU A 257 -7.42 -31.31 -64.44
CA GLU A 257 -8.65 -30.58 -64.79
C GLU A 257 -8.40 -29.31 -65.63
N GLU A 258 -7.16 -28.79 -65.69
CA GLU A 258 -6.78 -27.58 -66.47
C GLU A 258 -6.90 -27.77 -68.00
N ALA A 259 -8.03 -27.34 -68.58
CA ALA A 259 -8.28 -27.39 -70.03
C ALA A 259 -7.83 -26.15 -70.84
N ASP A 260 -7.63 -24.99 -70.20
CA ASP A 260 -7.23 -23.72 -70.86
C ASP A 260 -5.73 -23.44 -70.63
N ALA A 261 -4.98 -23.06 -71.67
CA ALA A 261 -3.56 -22.70 -71.56
C ALA A 261 -3.32 -21.25 -71.10
N SER A 262 -4.34 -20.38 -71.17
CA SER A 262 -4.26 -18.95 -70.86
C SER A 262 -4.63 -18.57 -69.43
N ARG A 263 -5.09 -19.56 -68.65
CA ARG A 263 -5.52 -19.46 -67.25
C ARG A 263 -4.86 -20.57 -66.45
N ARG A 264 -4.64 -20.32 -65.17
CA ARG A 264 -4.13 -21.31 -64.21
C ARG A 264 -4.91 -21.19 -62.91
N GLU A 265 -5.21 -22.30 -62.28
CA GLU A 265 -5.74 -22.30 -60.92
C GLU A 265 -4.61 -22.55 -59.90
N TYR A 266 -4.67 -21.83 -58.79
CA TYR A 266 -3.70 -21.89 -57.72
C TYR A 266 -4.39 -21.97 -56.36
N ILE A 267 -3.89 -22.84 -55.47
CA ILE A 267 -4.42 -23.04 -54.12
C ILE A 267 -3.52 -22.27 -53.14
N LEU A 268 -4.10 -21.31 -52.41
CA LEU A 268 -3.35 -20.54 -51.41
C LEU A 268 -2.97 -21.40 -50.20
N SER A 269 -1.69 -21.44 -49.83
CA SER A 269 -1.28 -21.93 -48.51
C SER A 269 -1.33 -20.85 -47.44
N SER A 270 -1.21 -21.26 -46.18
CA SER A 270 -0.96 -20.40 -45.02
C SER A 270 0.27 -19.50 -45.23
N TRP A 271 1.33 -20.03 -45.86
CA TRP A 271 2.58 -19.29 -46.13
C TRP A 271 2.41 -18.25 -47.24
N ASP A 272 1.69 -18.59 -48.31
CA ASP A 272 1.38 -17.65 -49.40
C ASP A 272 0.61 -16.44 -48.88
N LEU A 273 -0.38 -16.67 -48.02
CA LEU A 273 -1.17 -15.62 -47.35
C LEU A 273 -0.32 -14.78 -46.38
N GLU A 274 0.52 -15.43 -45.57
CA GLU A 274 1.39 -14.79 -44.57
C GLU A 274 2.44 -13.87 -45.21
N LYS A 275 3.06 -14.31 -46.31
CA LYS A 275 4.05 -13.53 -47.07
C LYS A 275 3.42 -12.62 -48.13
N GLY A 276 2.11 -12.72 -48.37
CA GLY A 276 1.40 -11.93 -49.37
C GLY A 276 1.89 -12.21 -50.79
N VAL A 277 2.08 -13.48 -51.16
CA VAL A 277 2.63 -13.91 -52.46
C VAL A 277 1.83 -15.03 -53.12
N LEU A 278 2.11 -15.29 -54.40
CA LEU A 278 1.80 -16.55 -55.07
C LEU A 278 3.11 -17.22 -55.55
N ARG A 279 3.27 -18.52 -55.28
CA ARG A 279 4.42 -19.31 -55.78
C ARG A 279 4.21 -19.71 -57.24
N LEU A 280 5.18 -19.36 -58.08
CA LEU A 280 5.12 -19.56 -59.53
C LEU A 280 5.65 -20.94 -59.91
N ASN A 281 4.77 -21.94 -59.81
CA ASN A 281 4.97 -23.24 -60.43
C ASN A 281 5.29 -23.11 -61.93
N LYS A 282 5.93 -24.12 -62.55
CA LYS A 282 6.42 -24.03 -63.94
C LYS A 282 5.33 -23.54 -64.93
N ARG A 283 4.13 -24.10 -64.82
CA ARG A 283 2.90 -23.73 -65.57
C ARG A 283 2.49 -22.26 -65.43
N MET A 284 2.87 -21.61 -64.34
CA MET A 284 2.60 -20.19 -64.04
C MET A 284 3.64 -19.27 -64.66
N VAL A 285 4.91 -19.66 -64.64
CA VAL A 285 6.02 -18.89 -65.23
C VAL A 285 5.81 -18.70 -66.74
N GLU A 286 5.24 -19.72 -67.40
CA GLU A 286 4.85 -19.71 -68.81
C GLU A 286 3.85 -18.58 -69.15
N LEU A 287 2.89 -18.25 -68.28
CA LEU A 287 1.96 -17.10 -68.48
C LEU A 287 2.71 -15.76 -68.57
N PHE A 288 3.88 -15.67 -67.95
CA PHE A 288 4.70 -14.46 -67.86
C PHE A 288 5.92 -14.49 -68.79
N GLU A 289 6.07 -15.49 -69.66
CA GLU A 289 7.29 -15.69 -70.48
C GLU A 289 7.83 -14.42 -71.17
N PRO A 290 7.03 -13.57 -71.86
CA PRO A 290 7.52 -12.37 -72.55
C PRO A 290 7.83 -11.16 -71.64
N VAL A 291 7.76 -11.29 -70.32
CA VAL A 291 8.15 -10.26 -69.34
C VAL A 291 9.63 -10.44 -68.95
N ASP A 292 10.31 -9.40 -68.50
CA ASP A 292 11.68 -9.51 -67.96
C ASP A 292 11.76 -10.37 -66.67
N LYS A 293 12.99 -10.62 -66.20
CA LYS A 293 13.28 -11.41 -64.99
C LYS A 293 12.60 -10.88 -63.72
N ILE A 294 12.56 -9.55 -63.61
CA ILE A 294 11.88 -8.80 -62.56
C ILE A 294 10.97 -7.81 -63.28
N ALA A 295 9.74 -7.64 -62.82
CA ALA A 295 8.83 -6.62 -63.33
C ALA A 295 7.83 -6.18 -62.27
N TYR A 296 7.29 -4.97 -62.43
CA TYR A 296 6.20 -4.46 -61.61
C TYR A 296 4.91 -4.47 -62.42
N LEU A 297 3.94 -5.25 -61.94
CA LEU A 297 2.67 -5.50 -62.60
C LEU A 297 1.51 -4.92 -61.79
N LYS A 298 0.35 -4.76 -62.42
CA LYS A 298 -0.86 -4.22 -61.80
C LYS A 298 -1.99 -5.26 -61.76
N VAL A 299 -2.58 -5.44 -60.58
CA VAL A 299 -3.85 -6.14 -60.37
C VAL A 299 -4.97 -5.10 -60.32
N PRO A 300 -6.04 -5.20 -61.13
CA PRO A 300 -7.24 -4.40 -60.92
C PRO A 300 -7.99 -4.92 -59.68
N THR A 301 -8.36 -4.04 -58.77
CA THR A 301 -9.09 -4.38 -57.54
C THR A 301 -10.45 -3.67 -57.48
N GLY A 302 -11.28 -3.96 -56.47
CA GLY A 302 -12.56 -3.27 -56.29
C GLY A 302 -12.38 -1.78 -56.00
N ASN A 303 -11.24 -1.43 -55.37
CA ASN A 303 -10.93 -0.09 -54.90
C ASN A 303 -9.86 0.66 -55.74
N GLY A 304 -9.34 0.06 -56.81
CA GLY A 304 -8.37 0.70 -57.71
C GLY A 304 -7.41 -0.27 -58.41
N GLU A 305 -6.11 -0.03 -58.25
CA GLU A 305 -5.04 -0.86 -58.82
C GLU A 305 -4.00 -1.18 -57.72
N LEU A 306 -3.77 -2.46 -57.45
CA LEU A 306 -2.69 -2.92 -56.59
C LEU A 306 -1.44 -3.20 -57.43
N GLY A 307 -0.28 -2.73 -56.99
CA GLY A 307 1.00 -2.99 -57.64
C GLY A 307 1.71 -4.19 -57.03
N VAL A 308 2.28 -5.05 -57.88
CA VAL A 308 2.73 -6.40 -57.51
C VAL A 308 4.04 -6.74 -58.23
N TRP A 309 5.01 -7.29 -57.51
CA TRP A 309 6.33 -7.65 -58.03
C TRP A 309 6.34 -9.06 -58.61
N LEU A 310 6.57 -9.18 -59.91
CA LEU A 310 6.94 -10.45 -60.55
C LEU A 310 8.45 -10.68 -60.34
N LEU A 311 8.81 -11.78 -59.69
CA LEU A 311 10.17 -12.20 -59.41
C LEU A 311 10.40 -13.59 -60.02
N LYS A 312 10.75 -13.66 -61.31
CA LYS A 312 10.80 -14.94 -62.05
C LYS A 312 11.86 -15.90 -61.55
N GLU A 313 13.04 -15.40 -61.14
CA GLU A 313 14.16 -16.25 -60.71
C GLU A 313 13.86 -16.92 -59.37
N GLN A 314 13.25 -16.18 -58.45
CA GLN A 314 12.79 -16.65 -57.14
C GLN A 314 11.43 -17.38 -57.22
N LYS A 315 10.74 -17.29 -58.36
CA LYS A 315 9.40 -17.85 -58.63
C LYS A 315 8.32 -17.32 -57.68
N PHE A 316 8.28 -16.00 -57.46
CA PHE A 316 7.21 -15.36 -56.70
C PHE A 316 6.49 -14.27 -57.50
N LEU A 317 5.21 -14.08 -57.18
CA LEU A 317 4.46 -12.88 -57.50
C LEU A 317 4.02 -12.25 -56.16
N ALA A 318 4.63 -11.13 -55.78
CA ALA A 318 4.66 -10.66 -54.39
C ALA A 318 4.08 -9.25 -54.19
N GLY A 319 3.46 -9.02 -53.01
CA GLY A 319 2.72 -7.80 -52.70
C GLY A 319 1.19 -7.96 -52.80
N LEU A 320 0.69 -9.20 -52.76
CA LEU A 320 -0.72 -9.57 -52.88
C LEU A 320 -1.48 -9.60 -51.54
N GLY A 321 -0.79 -9.45 -50.40
CA GLY A 321 -1.41 -9.42 -49.07
C GLY A 321 -2.68 -8.54 -48.97
N PRO A 322 -2.65 -7.27 -49.42
CA PRO A 322 -3.85 -6.41 -49.40
C PRO A 322 -5.00 -6.93 -50.27
N TRP A 323 -4.73 -7.67 -51.35
CA TRP A 323 -5.74 -8.30 -52.19
C TRP A 323 -6.32 -9.57 -51.53
N PHE A 324 -5.48 -10.35 -50.83
CA PHE A 324 -5.95 -11.47 -50.02
C PHE A 324 -6.86 -11.01 -48.87
N GLU A 325 -6.55 -9.86 -48.25
CA GLU A 325 -7.39 -9.23 -47.23
C GLU A 325 -8.69 -8.66 -47.82
N GLU A 326 -8.64 -7.90 -48.92
CA GLU A 326 -9.82 -7.31 -49.60
C GLU A 326 -10.86 -8.36 -50.02
N TYR A 327 -10.40 -9.55 -50.46
CA TYR A 327 -11.26 -10.65 -50.90
C TYR A 327 -11.51 -11.71 -49.80
N GLY A 328 -10.96 -11.52 -48.59
CA GLY A 328 -11.22 -12.38 -47.43
C GLY A 328 -10.71 -13.81 -47.55
N LEU A 329 -9.53 -14.01 -48.15
CA LEU A 329 -9.04 -15.34 -48.53
C LEU A 329 -8.40 -16.12 -47.37
N GLU A 330 -8.55 -17.45 -47.43
CA GLU A 330 -8.10 -18.39 -46.41
C GLU A 330 -7.22 -19.49 -47.01
N PRO A 331 -6.46 -20.26 -46.20
CA PRO A 331 -5.72 -21.41 -46.72
C PRO A 331 -6.68 -22.37 -47.44
N GLY A 332 -6.23 -22.97 -48.54
CA GLY A 332 -7.05 -23.76 -49.43
C GLY A 332 -7.89 -22.97 -50.45
N SER A 333 -8.08 -21.64 -50.33
CA SER A 333 -8.83 -20.85 -51.31
C SER A 333 -8.20 -20.93 -52.72
N LYS A 334 -9.02 -21.19 -53.74
CA LYS A 334 -8.58 -21.20 -55.15
C LYS A 334 -8.57 -19.80 -55.77
N VAL A 335 -7.53 -19.51 -56.55
CA VAL A 335 -7.34 -18.26 -57.31
C VAL A 335 -7.08 -18.57 -58.79
N GLU A 336 -7.91 -18.04 -59.68
CA GLU A 336 -7.68 -18.04 -61.14
C GLU A 336 -6.68 -16.93 -61.48
N VAL A 337 -5.52 -17.31 -62.01
CA VAL A 337 -4.50 -16.38 -62.52
C VAL A 337 -4.49 -16.42 -64.05
N SER A 338 -4.62 -15.25 -64.67
CA SER A 338 -4.68 -15.12 -66.12
C SER A 338 -4.01 -13.83 -66.61
N ARG A 339 -3.54 -13.84 -67.85
CA ARG A 339 -2.85 -12.69 -68.45
C ARG A 339 -3.86 -11.65 -68.94
N SER A 340 -3.68 -10.38 -68.54
CA SER A 340 -4.50 -9.29 -69.05
C SER A 340 -4.17 -8.96 -70.50
N GLN A 341 -5.16 -8.51 -71.27
CA GLN A 341 -4.94 -7.95 -72.62
C GLN A 341 -4.17 -6.60 -72.57
N LYS A 342 -4.16 -5.91 -71.42
CA LYS A 342 -3.37 -4.69 -71.22
C LYS A 342 -1.93 -5.03 -70.78
N PRO A 343 -0.88 -4.57 -71.49
CA PRO A 343 0.50 -4.72 -71.04
C PRO A 343 0.73 -4.16 -69.64
N GLY A 344 1.52 -4.86 -68.81
CA GLY A 344 1.76 -4.48 -67.41
C GLY A 344 0.64 -4.85 -66.43
N TYR A 345 -0.48 -5.42 -66.89
CA TYR A 345 -1.57 -5.87 -66.03
C TYR A 345 -1.70 -7.40 -65.98
N ILE A 346 -2.17 -7.90 -64.86
CA ILE A 346 -2.56 -9.29 -64.65
C ILE A 346 -4.02 -9.35 -64.19
N GLN A 347 -4.69 -10.49 -64.38
CA GLN A 347 -6.06 -10.70 -63.90
C GLN A 347 -6.04 -11.84 -62.90
N LEU A 348 -6.38 -11.51 -61.65
CA LEU A 348 -6.63 -12.44 -60.56
C LEU A 348 -8.14 -12.50 -60.32
N LYS A 349 -8.70 -13.69 -60.12
CA LYS A 349 -10.06 -13.86 -59.59
C LYS A 349 -10.01 -14.83 -58.43
N ALA A 350 -10.56 -14.43 -57.28
CA ALA A 350 -10.83 -15.37 -56.21
C ALA A 350 -12.02 -16.27 -56.61
N SER A 351 -11.83 -17.58 -56.53
CA SER A 351 -12.96 -18.51 -56.50
C SER A 351 -13.63 -18.48 -55.12
N ARG A 352 -14.85 -19.00 -55.03
CA ARG A 352 -15.51 -19.31 -53.74
C ARG A 352 -15.23 -20.74 -53.28
N GLU A 353 -14.53 -21.53 -54.09
CA GLU A 353 -14.09 -22.86 -53.75
C GLU A 353 -12.82 -22.82 -52.89
N ARG A 354 -12.69 -23.83 -52.02
CA ARG A 354 -11.50 -24.07 -51.21
C ARG A 354 -11.24 -25.56 -51.06
N GLU A 355 -9.98 -25.94 -51.05
CA GLU A 355 -9.56 -27.30 -50.76
C GLU A 355 -9.59 -27.55 -49.25
N ALA A 356 -10.39 -28.55 -48.84
CA ALA A 356 -10.79 -28.71 -47.45
C ALA A 356 -9.63 -29.11 -46.52
N GLU A 357 -8.69 -29.92 -47.01
CA GLU A 357 -7.55 -30.41 -46.21
C GLU A 357 -6.47 -29.33 -46.08
N VAL A 358 -6.16 -28.61 -47.17
CA VAL A 358 -5.26 -27.44 -47.14
C VAL A 358 -5.83 -26.34 -46.22
N PHE A 359 -7.15 -26.12 -46.25
CA PHE A 359 -7.81 -25.23 -45.29
C PHE A 359 -7.66 -25.72 -43.84
N ALA A 360 -7.90 -27.01 -43.58
CA ALA A 360 -7.86 -27.57 -42.22
C ALA A 360 -6.47 -27.50 -41.58
N GLU A 361 -5.41 -27.85 -42.32
CA GLU A 361 -4.03 -27.83 -41.83
C GLU A 361 -3.46 -26.40 -41.82
N GLY A 362 -3.65 -25.65 -42.91
CA GLY A 362 -3.20 -24.26 -43.00
C GLY A 362 -3.85 -23.32 -41.97
N LEU A 363 -5.08 -23.62 -41.53
CA LEU A 363 -5.72 -22.87 -40.44
C LEU A 363 -5.07 -23.14 -39.07
N LYS A 364 -4.51 -24.34 -38.82
CA LYS A 364 -3.70 -24.58 -37.60
C LYS A 364 -2.44 -23.74 -37.63
N VAL A 365 -1.71 -23.77 -38.75
CA VAL A 365 -0.49 -22.97 -38.95
C VAL A 365 -0.77 -21.48 -38.79
N LYS A 366 -1.83 -20.95 -39.44
CA LYS A 366 -2.26 -19.55 -39.31
C LYS A 366 -2.58 -19.16 -37.86
N LYS A 367 -3.07 -20.09 -37.03
CA LYS A 367 -3.27 -19.89 -35.58
C LYS A 367 -1.97 -19.97 -34.78
N LEU A 368 -1.04 -20.87 -35.09
CA LEU A 368 0.29 -20.96 -34.45
C LEU A 368 1.14 -19.69 -34.72
N VAL A 369 1.15 -19.21 -35.96
CA VAL A 369 1.81 -17.95 -36.35
C VAL A 369 1.20 -16.75 -35.60
N LYS A 370 -0.13 -16.73 -35.45
CA LYS A 370 -0.80 -15.73 -34.60
C LYS A 370 -0.37 -15.87 -33.13
N LEU A 371 -0.37 -17.09 -32.58
CA LEU A 371 0.01 -17.34 -31.19
C LEU A 371 1.44 -16.87 -30.90
N LYS A 372 2.41 -17.12 -31.80
CA LYS A 372 3.77 -16.56 -31.69
C LYS A 372 3.76 -15.02 -31.64
N LYS A 373 2.98 -14.37 -32.49
CA LYS A 373 2.85 -12.89 -32.54
C LYS A 373 2.19 -12.33 -31.28
N ASP A 374 1.18 -13.03 -30.76
CA ASP A 374 0.50 -12.69 -29.51
C ASP A 374 1.45 -12.88 -28.30
N CYS A 375 2.23 -13.97 -28.24
CA CYS A 375 3.26 -14.22 -27.22
C CYS A 375 4.43 -13.21 -27.30
N SER A 376 4.81 -12.79 -28.51
CA SER A 376 5.82 -11.73 -28.74
C SER A 376 5.38 -10.34 -28.28
N THR A 377 4.11 -10.14 -27.95
CA THR A 377 3.54 -8.85 -27.50
C THR A 377 2.91 -8.91 -26.11
N THR A 378 2.51 -10.10 -25.64
CA THR A 378 1.93 -10.36 -24.33
C THR A 378 2.54 -11.61 -23.72
N CYS A 379 3.10 -11.50 -22.50
CA CYS A 379 3.58 -12.66 -21.76
C CYS A 379 2.39 -13.50 -21.28
N ARG A 380 2.05 -14.55 -22.04
CA ARG A 380 1.06 -15.57 -21.65
C ARG A 380 1.72 -16.64 -20.79
N PRO A 381 1.02 -17.23 -19.81
CA PRO A 381 1.53 -18.37 -19.06
C PRO A 381 1.67 -19.59 -19.98
N LEU A 382 2.70 -20.40 -19.76
CA LEU A 382 3.01 -21.58 -20.57
C LEU A 382 1.83 -22.58 -20.63
N GLU A 383 1.04 -22.68 -19.56
CA GLU A 383 -0.20 -23.49 -19.50
C GLU A 383 -1.17 -23.16 -20.65
N GLU A 384 -1.41 -21.87 -20.90
CA GLU A 384 -2.33 -21.40 -21.93
C GLU A 384 -1.75 -21.66 -23.33
N VAL A 385 -0.45 -21.43 -23.52
CA VAL A 385 0.24 -21.65 -24.80
C VAL A 385 0.23 -23.14 -25.18
N VAL A 386 0.60 -24.03 -24.25
CA VAL A 386 0.54 -25.49 -24.44
C VAL A 386 -0.90 -25.95 -24.71
N THR A 387 -1.87 -25.40 -23.97
CA THR A 387 -3.29 -25.73 -24.18
C THR A 387 -3.80 -25.26 -25.55
N GLU A 388 -3.51 -24.03 -25.97
CA GLU A 388 -3.89 -23.53 -27.30
C GLU A 388 -3.29 -24.37 -28.42
N ILE A 389 -2.01 -24.78 -28.31
CA ILE A 389 -1.36 -25.66 -29.27
C ILE A 389 -2.06 -27.03 -29.32
N LEU A 390 -2.25 -27.69 -28.18
CA LEU A 390 -2.87 -29.02 -28.14
C LEU A 390 -4.35 -29.02 -28.56
N GLN A 391 -5.06 -27.88 -28.46
CA GLN A 391 -6.40 -27.71 -29.04
C GLN A 391 -6.41 -27.71 -30.58
N LEU A 392 -5.31 -27.37 -31.25
CA LEU A 392 -5.18 -27.46 -32.71
C LEU A 392 -4.93 -28.89 -33.19
N TYR A 393 -4.41 -29.74 -32.31
CA TYR A 393 -4.04 -31.13 -32.57
C TYR A 393 -4.81 -32.07 -31.62
N PRO A 394 -6.12 -32.30 -31.84
CA PRO A 394 -6.94 -33.16 -30.96
C PRO A 394 -6.58 -34.66 -31.02
N LYS A 395 -5.65 -35.06 -31.89
CA LYS A 395 -5.00 -36.39 -31.88
C LYS A 395 -3.70 -36.40 -31.04
N GLY A 396 -3.36 -35.27 -30.45
CA GLY A 396 -2.10 -34.99 -29.76
C GLY A 396 -0.91 -34.68 -30.68
N LEU A 397 0.23 -34.38 -30.05
CA LEU A 397 1.55 -34.19 -30.65
C LEU A 397 2.59 -35.03 -29.90
N ASP A 398 3.64 -35.48 -30.57
CA ASP A 398 4.80 -36.05 -29.88
C ASP A 398 5.57 -34.96 -29.12
N ILE A 399 6.32 -35.37 -28.08
CA ILE A 399 7.03 -34.43 -27.21
C ILE A 399 8.08 -33.58 -27.95
N HIS A 400 8.71 -34.07 -29.02
CA HIS A 400 9.73 -33.31 -29.74
C HIS A 400 9.09 -32.22 -30.63
N THR A 401 8.00 -32.55 -31.33
CA THR A 401 7.21 -31.56 -32.09
C THR A 401 6.58 -30.51 -31.17
N LEU A 402 6.10 -30.91 -29.99
CA LEU A 402 5.56 -29.98 -28.99
C LEU A 402 6.65 -29.07 -28.41
N THR A 403 7.82 -29.63 -28.05
CA THR A 403 8.99 -28.85 -27.59
C THR A 403 9.41 -27.82 -28.63
N ALA A 404 9.61 -28.24 -29.89
CA ALA A 404 10.01 -27.36 -30.97
C ALA A 404 9.00 -26.22 -31.23
N LEU A 405 7.69 -26.47 -31.03
CA LEU A 405 6.67 -25.42 -31.08
C LEU A 405 6.74 -24.46 -29.89
N ILE A 406 6.99 -24.96 -28.69
CA ILE A 406 7.08 -24.14 -27.46
C ILE A 406 8.33 -23.27 -27.45
N GLU A 407 9.49 -23.82 -27.84
CA GLU A 407 10.74 -23.08 -28.05
C GLU A 407 10.55 -21.98 -29.12
N LEU A 408 9.79 -22.26 -30.20
CA LEU A 408 9.54 -21.30 -31.28
C LEU A 408 8.52 -20.20 -30.93
N ILE A 409 7.53 -20.49 -30.07
CA ILE A 409 6.39 -19.61 -29.77
C ILE A 409 6.61 -18.78 -28.50
N SER A 410 7.22 -19.38 -27.47
CA SER A 410 7.41 -18.77 -26.14
C SER A 410 8.87 -18.72 -25.67
N GLY A 411 9.75 -19.56 -26.23
CA GLY A 411 11.16 -19.64 -25.83
C GLY A 411 11.43 -20.44 -24.55
N ASN A 412 10.41 -21.13 -24.03
CA ASN A 412 10.56 -22.06 -22.90
C ASN A 412 11.27 -23.36 -23.31
N THR A 413 11.94 -24.01 -22.36
CA THR A 413 12.75 -25.21 -22.60
C THR A 413 11.95 -26.52 -22.48
N GLN A 414 12.52 -27.62 -22.97
CA GLN A 414 11.93 -28.96 -22.82
C GLN A 414 11.64 -29.33 -21.35
N ASP A 415 12.52 -28.97 -20.42
CA ASP A 415 12.38 -29.33 -18.99
C ASP A 415 11.17 -28.62 -18.37
N GLU A 416 11.02 -27.30 -18.64
CA GLU A 416 9.86 -26.50 -18.20
C GLU A 416 8.53 -27.01 -18.78
N LEU A 417 8.57 -27.54 -20.01
CA LEU A 417 7.41 -28.17 -20.64
C LEU A 417 7.05 -29.50 -19.96
N VAL A 418 8.03 -30.36 -19.64
CA VAL A 418 7.76 -31.65 -18.97
C VAL A 418 7.23 -31.43 -17.55
N ASP A 419 7.85 -30.55 -16.76
CA ASP A 419 7.37 -30.18 -15.42
C ASP A 419 5.90 -29.71 -15.45
N LEU A 420 5.53 -28.91 -16.46
CA LEU A 420 4.16 -28.43 -16.64
C LEU A 420 3.19 -29.52 -17.11
N LEU A 421 3.61 -30.42 -18.00
CA LEU A 421 2.79 -31.55 -18.45
C LEU A 421 2.51 -32.53 -17.30
N GLU A 422 3.46 -32.74 -16.38
CA GLU A 422 3.25 -33.56 -15.18
C GLU A 422 2.45 -32.83 -14.07
N GLN A 423 2.54 -31.49 -13.98
CA GLN A 423 1.84 -30.69 -12.98
C GLN A 423 0.31 -30.68 -13.15
N TYR A 424 -0.20 -30.78 -14.38
CA TYR A 424 -1.61 -30.56 -14.70
C TYR A 424 -2.31 -31.83 -15.23
N PRO A 425 -3.26 -32.43 -14.49
CA PRO A 425 -3.79 -33.78 -14.76
C PRO A 425 -4.72 -33.88 -15.99
N TYR A 426 -4.85 -32.81 -16.77
CA TYR A 426 -5.60 -32.78 -18.03
C TYR A 426 -4.71 -32.78 -19.27
N PHE A 427 -3.38 -32.71 -19.11
CA PHE A 427 -2.46 -33.15 -20.15
C PHE A 427 -2.25 -34.66 -19.98
N GLU A 428 -2.63 -35.42 -20.98
CA GLU A 428 -2.58 -36.88 -20.96
C GLU A 428 -1.59 -37.36 -22.02
N GLN A 429 -0.76 -38.35 -21.67
CA GLN A 429 0.14 -39.02 -22.60
C GLN A 429 -0.44 -40.39 -23.01
N ASP A 430 -0.44 -40.68 -24.31
CA ASP A 430 -0.88 -41.95 -24.85
C ASP A 430 0.21 -43.04 -24.78
N LYS A 431 -0.12 -44.27 -25.17
CA LYS A 431 0.80 -45.43 -25.15
C LYS A 431 1.93 -45.35 -26.18
N HIS A 432 1.93 -44.35 -27.05
CA HIS A 432 2.93 -44.10 -28.09
C HIS A 432 3.78 -42.85 -27.78
N GLY A 433 3.56 -42.21 -26.63
CA GLY A 433 4.30 -41.02 -26.16
C GLY A 433 3.71 -39.69 -26.63
N VAL A 434 2.53 -39.72 -27.25
CA VAL A 434 1.83 -38.55 -27.81
C VAL A 434 1.02 -37.86 -26.71
N TRP A 435 1.20 -36.55 -26.56
CA TRP A 435 0.52 -35.72 -25.57
C TRP A 435 -0.72 -35.04 -26.16
N TYR A 436 -1.84 -35.02 -25.42
CA TYR A 436 -3.05 -34.30 -25.78
C TYR A 436 -3.70 -33.62 -24.57
N CYS A 437 -4.49 -32.58 -24.81
CA CYS A 437 -5.21 -31.85 -23.76
C CYS A 437 -6.66 -32.36 -23.65
N ASN A 438 -6.98 -33.07 -22.57
CA ASN A 438 -8.36 -33.48 -22.26
C ASN A 438 -9.16 -32.27 -21.74
N LEU A 439 -9.91 -31.61 -22.64
CA LEU A 439 -10.68 -30.42 -22.33
C LEU A 439 -11.75 -30.64 -21.24
N THR A 440 -12.33 -31.84 -21.16
CA THR A 440 -13.30 -32.19 -20.12
C THR A 440 -12.62 -32.28 -18.74
N MET A 441 -11.42 -32.87 -18.68
CA MET A 441 -10.61 -32.90 -17.47
C MET A 441 -10.13 -31.48 -17.08
N ARG A 442 -9.76 -30.63 -18.05
CA ARG A 442 -9.38 -29.23 -17.78
C ARG A 442 -10.53 -28.44 -17.16
N GLN A 443 -11.75 -28.61 -17.67
CA GLN A 443 -12.95 -28.00 -17.08
C GLN A 443 -13.19 -28.51 -15.65
N ALA A 444 -13.24 -29.82 -15.44
CA ALA A 444 -13.44 -30.42 -14.12
C ALA A 444 -12.35 -30.00 -13.10
N PHE A 445 -11.10 -29.87 -13.54
CA PHE A 445 -10.00 -29.37 -12.71
C PHE A 445 -10.14 -27.88 -12.38
N GLN A 446 -10.61 -27.04 -13.31
CA GLN A 446 -10.91 -25.63 -13.07
C GLN A 446 -12.14 -25.42 -12.18
N ASP A 447 -13.14 -26.30 -12.26
CA ASP A 447 -14.27 -26.34 -11.33
C ASP A 447 -13.79 -26.73 -9.92
N TRP A 448 -13.04 -27.83 -9.79
CA TRP A 448 -12.45 -28.27 -8.52
C TRP A 448 -11.50 -27.22 -7.91
N GLN A 449 -10.71 -26.50 -8.72
CA GLN A 449 -9.87 -25.42 -8.21
C GLN A 449 -10.69 -24.26 -7.61
N ARG A 450 -11.85 -23.93 -8.22
CA ARG A 450 -12.80 -22.94 -7.67
C ARG A 450 -13.45 -23.45 -6.39
N GLU A 451 -14.00 -24.66 -6.39
CA GLU A 451 -14.56 -25.30 -5.18
C GLU A 451 -13.55 -25.32 -4.02
N ARG A 452 -12.28 -25.64 -4.32
CA ARG A 452 -11.19 -25.61 -3.33
C ARG A 452 -10.91 -24.19 -2.80
N GLN A 453 -10.97 -23.16 -3.64
CA GLN A 453 -10.83 -21.76 -3.21
C GLN A 453 -12.03 -21.33 -2.34
N ASP A 454 -13.25 -21.66 -2.74
CA ASP A 454 -14.48 -21.35 -1.98
C ASP A 454 -14.49 -22.06 -0.62
N ILE A 455 -14.05 -23.32 -0.56
CA ILE A 455 -13.87 -24.05 0.70
C ILE A 455 -12.80 -23.40 1.58
N LEU A 456 -11.67 -22.96 1.02
CA LEU A 456 -10.63 -22.25 1.78
C LEU A 456 -11.10 -20.89 2.31
N ALA A 457 -11.88 -20.14 1.53
CA ALA A 457 -12.50 -18.88 1.96
C ALA A 457 -13.55 -19.12 3.08
N SER A 458 -14.38 -20.15 2.93
CA SER A 458 -15.34 -20.58 3.95
C SER A 458 -14.63 -20.99 5.25
N LEU A 459 -13.56 -21.78 5.17
CA LEU A 459 -12.74 -22.15 6.34
C LEU A 459 -12.04 -20.93 6.99
N ALA A 460 -11.69 -19.89 6.23
CA ALA A 460 -11.17 -18.65 6.79
C ALA A 460 -12.24 -17.88 7.58
N SER A 461 -13.44 -17.71 7.01
CA SER A 461 -14.58 -17.07 7.69
C SER A 461 -15.01 -17.86 8.94
N ILE A 462 -15.04 -19.19 8.89
CA ILE A 462 -15.34 -20.03 10.06
C ILE A 462 -14.28 -19.84 11.16
N ARG A 463 -12.99 -19.72 10.81
CA ARG A 463 -11.93 -19.43 11.80
C ARG A 463 -12.08 -18.05 12.44
N GLU A 464 -12.51 -17.04 11.68
CA GLU A 464 -12.80 -15.69 12.18
C GLU A 464 -13.98 -15.70 13.16
N HIS A 465 -15.08 -16.38 12.82
CA HIS A 465 -16.22 -16.56 13.74
C HIS A 465 -15.86 -17.37 14.99
N VAL A 466 -14.98 -18.38 14.88
CA VAL A 466 -14.46 -19.11 16.06
C VAL A 466 -13.60 -18.21 16.92
N ALA A 467 -12.75 -17.35 16.34
CA ALA A 467 -11.94 -16.40 17.10
C ALA A 467 -12.83 -15.44 17.93
N VAL A 468 -13.81 -14.79 17.29
CA VAL A 468 -14.75 -13.88 17.97
C VAL A 468 -15.51 -14.60 19.08
N THR A 469 -16.05 -15.80 18.82
CA THR A 469 -16.78 -16.55 19.86
C THR A 469 -15.88 -17.07 20.98
N THR A 470 -14.58 -17.26 20.76
CA THR A 470 -13.62 -17.51 21.85
C THR A 470 -13.28 -16.26 22.66
N GLU A 471 -13.23 -15.07 22.05
CA GLU A 471 -13.08 -13.80 22.79
C GLU A 471 -14.32 -13.50 23.64
N GLU A 472 -15.52 -13.70 23.09
CA GLU A 472 -16.79 -13.64 23.83
C GLU A 472 -16.79 -14.64 25.01
N TYR A 473 -16.42 -15.90 24.77
CA TYR A 473 -16.31 -16.92 25.82
C TYR A 473 -15.33 -16.52 26.93
N ASN A 474 -14.15 -16.00 26.56
CA ASN A 474 -13.14 -15.58 27.54
C ASN A 474 -13.65 -14.42 28.40
N SER A 475 -14.26 -13.39 27.80
CA SER A 475 -14.83 -12.26 28.57
C SER A 475 -15.98 -12.69 29.49
N LEU A 476 -16.84 -13.62 29.06
CA LEU A 476 -17.87 -14.22 29.91
C LEU A 476 -17.28 -15.11 31.02
N HIS A 477 -16.13 -15.76 30.77
CA HIS A 477 -15.41 -16.54 31.77
C HIS A 477 -14.79 -15.63 32.84
N GLU A 478 -14.14 -14.52 32.44
CA GLU A 478 -13.60 -13.50 33.35
C GLU A 478 -14.70 -12.91 34.26
N ILE A 479 -15.83 -12.51 33.66
CA ILE A 479 -17.01 -12.01 34.40
C ILE A 479 -17.53 -13.08 35.37
N LYS A 480 -17.63 -14.34 34.94
CA LYS A 480 -18.03 -15.46 35.81
C LYS A 480 -17.07 -15.62 37.00
N THR A 481 -15.76 -15.59 36.77
CA THR A 481 -14.77 -15.72 37.85
C THR A 481 -14.83 -14.55 38.83
N GLY A 482 -15.00 -13.31 38.35
CA GLY A 482 -15.18 -12.15 39.22
C GLY A 482 -16.45 -12.24 40.08
N LEU A 483 -17.56 -12.71 39.52
CA LEU A 483 -18.80 -12.95 40.27
C LEU A 483 -18.67 -14.11 41.28
N GLU A 484 -17.87 -15.14 40.99
CA GLU A 484 -17.57 -16.22 41.94
C GLU A 484 -16.65 -15.73 43.09
N GLU A 485 -15.72 -14.81 42.82
CA GLU A 485 -14.91 -14.14 43.84
C GLU A 485 -15.75 -13.19 44.71
N GLU A 486 -16.61 -12.35 44.13
CA GLU A 486 -17.54 -11.49 44.87
C GLU A 486 -18.51 -12.31 45.75
N LEU A 487 -19.06 -13.40 45.21
CA LEU A 487 -19.94 -14.31 45.96
C LEU A 487 -19.20 -14.95 47.15
N ASN A 488 -17.95 -15.38 46.95
CA ASN A 488 -17.11 -15.93 48.02
C ASN A 488 -16.77 -14.86 49.07
N TYR A 489 -16.45 -13.64 48.66
CA TYR A 489 -16.25 -12.50 49.57
C TYR A 489 -17.49 -12.24 50.42
N LEU A 490 -18.68 -12.13 49.79
CA LEU A 490 -19.95 -11.90 50.49
C LEU A 490 -20.32 -13.05 51.43
N GLN A 491 -20.10 -14.30 51.05
CA GLN A 491 -20.31 -15.45 51.93
C GLN A 491 -19.40 -15.43 53.16
N ASN A 492 -18.13 -15.04 53.00
CA ASN A 492 -17.19 -14.96 54.13
C ASN A 492 -17.44 -13.73 55.00
N HIS A 493 -17.88 -12.60 54.43
CA HIS A 493 -18.37 -11.45 55.19
C HIS A 493 -19.58 -11.82 56.04
N HIS A 494 -20.58 -12.48 55.43
CA HIS A 494 -21.79 -12.90 56.14
C HIS A 494 -21.48 -13.87 57.29
N ARG A 495 -20.62 -14.88 57.06
CA ARG A 495 -20.12 -15.77 58.13
C ARG A 495 -19.41 -15.03 59.25
N HIS A 496 -18.71 -13.94 58.95
CA HIS A 496 -18.06 -13.10 59.96
C HIS A 496 -19.08 -12.28 60.76
N GLU A 497 -20.09 -11.73 60.11
CA GLU A 497 -21.23 -11.06 60.77
C GLU A 497 -22.02 -12.04 61.65
N GLU A 498 -22.34 -13.24 61.16
CA GLU A 498 -22.97 -14.32 61.94
C GLU A 498 -22.13 -14.66 63.18
N ALA A 499 -20.80 -14.81 63.04
CA ALA A 499 -19.91 -15.07 64.16
C ALA A 499 -19.86 -13.91 65.18
N LEU A 500 -19.90 -12.66 64.73
CA LEU A 500 -19.97 -11.48 65.60
C LEU A 500 -21.31 -11.39 66.34
N PHE A 501 -22.43 -11.68 65.67
CA PHE A 501 -23.75 -11.74 66.30
C PHE A 501 -23.82 -12.89 67.32
N GLN A 502 -23.31 -14.07 66.97
CA GLN A 502 -23.26 -15.23 67.87
C GLN A 502 -22.41 -14.93 69.12
N ALA A 503 -21.21 -14.37 68.96
CA ALA A 503 -20.38 -13.93 70.09
C ALA A 503 -21.09 -12.88 70.97
N LYS A 504 -21.88 -11.98 70.38
CA LYS A 504 -22.66 -11.00 71.15
C LYS A 504 -23.86 -11.63 71.87
N ILE A 505 -24.50 -12.65 71.29
CA ILE A 505 -25.54 -13.44 71.95
C ILE A 505 -24.94 -14.19 73.16
N GLU A 506 -23.76 -14.77 73.02
CA GLU A 506 -23.05 -15.45 74.12
C GLU A 506 -22.65 -14.49 75.24
N GLU A 507 -22.11 -13.30 74.91
CA GLU A 507 -21.82 -12.24 75.89
C GLU A 507 -23.09 -11.81 76.67
N LEU A 508 -24.21 -11.60 75.95
CA LEU A 508 -25.49 -11.23 76.56
C LEU A 508 -26.11 -12.38 77.37
N SER A 509 -25.89 -13.64 76.98
CA SER A 509 -26.31 -14.81 77.75
C SER A 509 -25.55 -14.89 79.07
N ALA A 510 -24.22 -14.78 79.04
CA ALA A 510 -23.39 -14.76 80.25
C ALA A 510 -23.73 -13.59 81.19
N ALA A 511 -24.03 -12.41 80.65
CA ALA A 511 -24.50 -11.26 81.42
C ALA A 511 -25.88 -11.53 82.07
N ASN A 512 -26.82 -12.15 81.35
CA ASN A 512 -28.13 -12.54 81.89
C ASN A 512 -28.01 -13.64 82.95
N GLU A 513 -27.11 -14.59 82.81
CA GLU A 513 -26.82 -15.61 83.83
C GLU A 513 -26.25 -14.97 85.10
N HIS A 514 -25.29 -14.05 84.98
CA HIS A 514 -24.77 -13.28 86.12
C HIS A 514 -25.89 -12.51 86.83
N LEU A 515 -26.69 -11.75 86.07
CA LEU A 515 -27.83 -11.00 86.62
C LEU A 515 -28.88 -11.92 87.27
N THR A 516 -29.06 -13.13 86.76
CA THR A 516 -29.97 -14.13 87.35
C THR A 516 -29.43 -14.69 88.67
N LEU A 517 -28.12 -14.99 88.73
CA LEU A 517 -27.45 -15.39 89.97
C LEU A 517 -27.49 -14.27 91.02
N GLU A 518 -27.26 -13.01 90.61
CA GLU A 518 -27.33 -11.84 91.47
C GLU A 518 -28.75 -11.58 91.98
N ASN A 519 -29.78 -11.68 91.13
CA ASN A 519 -31.18 -11.62 91.55
C ASN A 519 -31.56 -12.73 92.53
N ASN A 520 -31.09 -13.96 92.32
CA ASN A 520 -31.33 -15.07 93.24
C ASN A 520 -30.60 -14.86 94.58
N ARG A 521 -29.39 -14.30 94.57
CA ARG A 521 -28.68 -13.88 95.78
C ARG A 521 -29.46 -12.79 96.53
N LEU A 522 -29.90 -11.74 95.85
CA LEU A 522 -30.68 -10.65 96.45
C LEU A 522 -32.02 -11.14 97.01
N ARG A 523 -32.68 -12.11 96.36
CA ARG A 523 -33.88 -12.80 96.89
C ARG A 523 -33.59 -13.57 98.17
N ASN A 524 -32.46 -14.28 98.25
CA ASN A 524 -32.05 -14.97 99.47
C ASN A 524 -31.72 -13.99 100.60
N GLU A 525 -30.99 -12.91 100.31
CA GLU A 525 -30.70 -11.84 101.28
C GLU A 525 -31.98 -11.13 101.75
N TYR A 526 -32.96 -10.89 100.85
CA TYR A 526 -34.28 -10.37 101.19
C TYR A 526 -35.07 -11.33 102.08
N SER A 527 -35.10 -12.63 101.78
CA SER A 527 -35.79 -13.64 102.61
C SER A 527 -35.19 -13.75 104.02
N ILE A 528 -33.87 -13.62 104.15
CA ILE A 528 -33.18 -13.54 105.45
C ILE A 528 -33.57 -12.26 106.21
N LEU A 529 -33.74 -11.13 105.51
CA LEU A 529 -34.21 -9.87 106.11
C LEU A 529 -35.68 -9.94 106.54
N GLU A 530 -36.55 -10.58 105.75
CA GLU A 530 -37.95 -10.84 106.07
C GLU A 530 -38.08 -11.75 107.31
N GLN A 531 -37.27 -12.81 107.39
CA GLN A 531 -37.23 -13.66 108.59
C GLN A 531 -36.77 -12.86 109.82
N LYS A 532 -35.72 -12.03 109.71
CA LYS A 532 -35.28 -11.15 110.81
C LYS A 532 -36.33 -10.10 111.19
N GLN A 533 -37.07 -9.57 110.23
CA GLN A 533 -38.20 -8.67 110.49
C GLN A 533 -39.28 -9.39 111.31
N LYS A 534 -39.58 -10.66 110.99
CA LYS A 534 -40.52 -11.48 111.77
C LYS A 534 -40.00 -11.76 113.18
N GLU A 535 -38.74 -12.16 113.33
CA GLU A 535 -38.08 -12.37 114.64
C GLU A 535 -38.13 -11.09 115.51
N LEU A 536 -37.89 -9.93 114.91
CA LEU A 536 -38.02 -8.63 115.59
C LEU A 536 -39.48 -8.28 115.96
N LEU A 537 -40.46 -8.62 115.11
CA LEU A 537 -41.88 -8.44 115.44
C LEU A 537 -42.31 -9.34 116.60
N GLU A 538 -41.94 -10.62 116.59
CA GLU A 538 -42.19 -11.55 117.70
C GLU A 538 -41.53 -11.07 119.02
N HIS A 539 -40.32 -10.49 118.93
CA HIS A 539 -39.65 -9.88 120.09
C HIS A 539 -40.37 -8.61 120.59
N VAL A 540 -40.91 -7.78 119.68
CA VAL A 540 -41.72 -6.60 120.02
C VAL A 540 -43.07 -7.01 120.64
N GLU A 541 -43.73 -8.05 120.15
CA GLU A 541 -44.93 -8.61 120.79
C GLU A 541 -44.62 -9.17 122.19
N HIS A 542 -43.50 -9.88 122.35
CA HIS A 542 -43.06 -10.37 123.65
C HIS A 542 -42.80 -9.23 124.65
N GLN A 543 -42.09 -8.17 124.23
CA GLN A 543 -41.90 -6.96 125.04
C GLN A 543 -43.21 -6.20 125.32
N GLY A 544 -44.14 -6.18 124.37
CA GLY A 544 -45.49 -5.66 124.54
C GLY A 544 -46.26 -6.43 125.63
N GLY A 545 -46.17 -7.77 125.61
CA GLY A 545 -46.69 -8.65 126.65
C GLY A 545 -46.09 -8.33 128.03
N GLN A 546 -44.76 -8.23 128.14
CA GLN A 546 -44.08 -7.84 129.37
C GLN A 546 -44.55 -6.47 129.89
N LEU A 547 -44.71 -5.47 129.00
CA LEU A 547 -45.22 -4.14 129.35
C LEU A 547 -46.68 -4.18 129.84
N VAL A 548 -47.52 -5.07 129.31
CA VAL A 548 -48.88 -5.31 129.84
C VAL A 548 -48.80 -5.92 131.24
N THR A 549 -47.96 -6.93 131.47
CA THR A 549 -47.77 -7.54 132.79
C THR A 549 -47.34 -6.48 133.82
N LEU A 550 -46.30 -5.71 133.51
CA LEU A 550 -45.78 -4.61 134.34
C LEU A 550 -46.83 -3.51 134.58
N ARG A 551 -47.71 -3.22 133.61
CA ARG A 551 -48.86 -2.32 133.83
C ARG A 551 -49.86 -2.90 134.84
N THR A 552 -50.16 -4.20 134.80
CA THR A 552 -51.05 -4.82 135.82
C THR A 552 -50.40 -4.81 137.20
N GLU A 553 -49.09 -5.00 137.30
CA GLU A 553 -48.36 -4.95 138.57
C GLU A 553 -48.27 -3.53 139.13
N LYS A 554 -47.97 -2.53 138.29
CA LYS A 554 -48.06 -1.11 138.65
C LYS A 554 -49.44 -0.75 139.20
N ASN A 555 -50.52 -1.24 138.57
CA ASN A 555 -51.89 -0.98 139.04
C ASN A 555 -52.18 -1.69 140.37
N LYS A 556 -51.76 -2.95 140.56
CA LYS A 556 -51.84 -3.66 141.85
C LYS A 556 -51.06 -2.91 142.95
N LEU A 557 -49.89 -2.36 142.64
CA LEU A 557 -49.09 -1.57 143.57
C LEU A 557 -49.74 -0.21 143.90
N LYS A 558 -50.37 0.47 142.93
CA LYS A 558 -51.12 1.72 143.19
C LYS A 558 -52.29 1.49 144.15
N VAL A 559 -53.07 0.42 143.95
CA VAL A 559 -54.17 0.07 144.87
C VAL A 559 -53.64 -0.26 146.27
N LYS A 560 -52.50 -0.94 146.39
CA LYS A 560 -51.84 -1.16 147.70
C LYS A 560 -51.37 0.14 148.34
N LEU A 561 -50.82 1.09 147.57
CA LEU A 561 -50.38 2.39 148.06
C LEU A 561 -51.54 3.18 148.66
N GLU A 562 -52.64 3.31 147.93
CA GLU A 562 -53.87 3.97 148.40
C GLU A 562 -54.43 3.31 149.67
N GLN A 563 -54.37 1.98 149.78
CA GLN A 563 -54.74 1.26 151.00
C GLN A 563 -53.81 1.55 152.19
N THR A 564 -52.50 1.76 151.95
CA THR A 564 -51.55 2.15 153.01
C THR A 564 -51.69 3.61 153.43
N GLU A 565 -51.96 4.55 152.52
CA GLU A 565 -52.20 5.96 152.84
C GLU A 565 -53.47 6.14 153.67
N ASN A 566 -54.56 5.45 153.29
CA ASN A 566 -55.80 5.45 154.08
C ASN A 566 -55.60 4.89 155.50
N ARG A 567 -54.78 3.83 155.66
CA ARG A 567 -54.39 3.33 156.98
C ARG A 567 -53.53 4.32 157.76
N ALA A 568 -52.60 5.02 157.11
CA ALA A 568 -51.76 6.03 157.75
C ALA A 568 -52.60 7.19 158.30
N MET A 569 -53.58 7.69 157.55
CA MET A 569 -54.51 8.72 158.01
C MET A 569 -55.38 8.25 159.20
N GLN A 570 -55.86 7.00 159.19
CA GLN A 570 -56.60 6.42 160.32
C GLN A 570 -55.73 6.30 161.59
N LEU A 571 -54.47 5.88 161.44
CA LEU A 571 -53.50 5.82 162.54
C LEU A 571 -53.14 7.21 163.07
N GLN A 572 -52.99 8.21 162.20
CA GLN A 572 -52.70 9.59 162.60
C GLN A 572 -53.87 10.21 163.39
N SER A 573 -55.12 9.96 162.97
CA SER A 573 -56.32 10.44 163.69
C SER A 573 -56.45 9.80 165.08
N THR A 574 -56.22 8.49 165.19
CA THR A 574 -56.30 7.76 166.47
C THR A 574 -55.12 8.09 167.40
N LEU A 575 -53.92 8.36 166.85
CA LEU A 575 -52.77 8.83 167.63
C LEU A 575 -53.05 10.19 168.29
N ASN A 576 -53.65 11.13 167.56
CA ASN A 576 -53.98 12.45 168.10
C ASN A 576 -54.98 12.36 169.27
N GLN A 577 -56.01 11.52 169.16
CA GLN A 577 -56.97 11.28 170.26
C GLN A 577 -56.30 10.66 171.50
N LEU A 578 -55.46 9.64 171.31
CA LEU A 578 -54.68 9.06 172.41
C LEU A 578 -53.74 10.08 173.06
N MET A 579 -53.19 11.02 172.28
CA MET A 579 -52.30 12.05 172.80
C MET A 579 -53.06 13.05 173.69
N GLU A 580 -54.26 13.49 173.31
CA GLU A 580 -55.10 14.34 174.18
C GLU A 580 -55.52 13.64 175.47
N ASP A 581 -55.91 12.36 175.40
CA ASP A 581 -56.30 11.59 176.59
C ASP A 581 -55.12 11.41 177.54
N ALA A 582 -53.92 11.12 177.01
CA ALA A 582 -52.69 11.06 177.79
C ALA A 582 -52.31 12.42 178.42
N GLN A 583 -52.53 13.52 177.70
CA GLN A 583 -52.30 14.89 178.21
C GLN A 583 -53.11 15.16 179.49
N ARG A 584 -54.40 14.77 179.49
CA ARG A 584 -55.31 14.94 180.64
C ARG A 584 -54.89 14.08 181.85
N GLU A 585 -54.41 12.86 181.60
CA GLU A 585 -53.95 11.97 182.68
C GLU A 585 -52.61 12.41 183.29
N VAL A 586 -51.72 13.04 182.51
CA VAL A 586 -50.50 13.67 183.04
C VAL A 586 -50.83 14.82 184.01
N GLU A 587 -51.81 15.66 183.70
CA GLU A 587 -52.27 16.71 184.64
C GLU A 587 -52.88 16.14 185.92
N ARG A 588 -53.52 14.96 185.85
CA ARG A 588 -54.04 14.26 187.03
C ARG A 588 -52.89 13.77 187.92
N LEU A 589 -51.89 13.13 187.32
CA LEU A 589 -50.72 12.59 188.01
C LEU A 589 -49.84 13.70 188.62
N GLN A 590 -49.69 14.86 187.97
CA GLN A 590 -48.96 15.99 188.56
C GLN A 590 -49.55 16.46 189.90
N LYS A 591 -50.89 16.53 190.00
CA LYS A 591 -51.59 16.91 191.23
C LYS A 591 -51.40 15.85 192.34
N GLU A 592 -51.37 14.58 191.96
CA GLU A 592 -51.14 13.46 192.88
C GLU A 592 -49.68 13.39 193.39
N VAL A 593 -48.70 13.70 192.54
CA VAL A 593 -47.28 13.84 192.93
C VAL A 593 -47.09 14.94 193.96
N ILE A 594 -47.64 16.14 193.74
CA ILE A 594 -47.49 17.29 194.66
C ILE A 594 -47.99 16.93 196.08
N ALA A 595 -49.13 16.23 196.18
CA ALA A 595 -49.64 15.75 197.46
C ALA A 595 -48.71 14.74 198.15
N LYS A 596 -47.94 13.95 197.39
CA LYS A 596 -46.98 12.97 197.92
C LYS A 596 -45.63 13.58 198.30
N THR A 597 -45.16 14.62 197.60
CA THR A 597 -43.89 15.29 197.97
C THR A 597 -43.98 15.91 199.37
N HIS A 598 -45.10 16.58 199.70
CA HIS A 598 -45.32 17.14 201.03
C HIS A 598 -45.40 16.08 202.15
N GLN A 599 -45.86 14.85 201.85
CA GLN A 599 -45.75 13.73 202.81
C GLN A 599 -44.29 13.30 203.02
N LEU A 600 -43.45 13.36 201.98
CA LEU A 600 -42.03 13.02 202.05
C LEU A 600 -41.18 14.07 202.78
N GLU A 601 -41.45 15.35 202.59
CA GLU A 601 -40.77 16.46 203.29
C GLU A 601 -40.97 16.35 204.82
N SER A 602 -42.19 16.06 205.25
CA SER A 602 -42.55 15.75 206.64
C SER A 602 -41.73 14.60 207.23
N LEU A 603 -41.61 13.47 206.50
CA LEU A 603 -40.86 12.30 206.95
C LEU A 603 -39.33 12.53 206.94
N GLN A 604 -38.80 13.29 205.97
CA GLN A 604 -37.37 13.62 205.94
C GLN A 604 -36.97 14.55 207.09
N TYR A 605 -37.83 15.47 207.51
CA TYR A 605 -37.59 16.33 208.66
C TYR A 605 -37.33 15.50 209.93
N ALA A 606 -38.24 14.56 210.24
CA ALA A 606 -38.10 13.65 211.39
C ALA A 606 -36.84 12.77 211.32
N ASN A 607 -36.48 12.26 210.12
CA ASN A 607 -35.33 11.38 209.95
C ASN A 607 -33.99 12.12 210.10
N LYS A 608 -33.93 13.41 209.71
CA LYS A 608 -32.72 14.25 209.88
C LYS A 608 -32.45 14.58 211.35
N GLU A 609 -33.50 14.68 212.16
CA GLU A 609 -33.40 14.81 213.63
C GLU A 609 -32.72 13.58 214.27
N LEU A 610 -33.07 12.37 213.82
CA LEU A 610 -32.43 11.13 214.26
C LEU A 610 -30.95 11.05 213.85
N GLN A 611 -30.62 11.47 212.62
CA GLN A 611 -29.22 11.47 212.15
C GLN A 611 -28.32 12.45 212.91
N ARG A 612 -28.84 13.61 213.35
CA ARG A 612 -28.10 14.54 214.24
C ARG A 612 -27.68 13.88 215.55
N ASN A 613 -28.55 13.07 216.14
CA ASN A 613 -28.25 12.34 217.37
C ASN A 613 -27.26 11.17 217.14
N LEU A 614 -27.35 10.48 216.01
CA LEU A 614 -26.45 9.37 215.68
C LEU A 614 -25.01 9.83 215.37
N ALA A 615 -24.86 10.96 214.68
CA ALA A 615 -23.54 11.54 214.38
C ALA A 615 -22.82 12.00 215.66
N ARG A 616 -23.56 12.55 216.64
CA ARG A 616 -23.02 13.01 217.93
C ARG A 616 -22.35 11.87 218.73
N LEU A 617 -22.90 10.66 218.66
CA LEU A 617 -22.32 9.43 219.26
C LEU A 617 -21.10 8.88 218.49
N HIS A 618 -20.85 9.32 217.26
CA HIS A 618 -19.72 8.88 216.45
C HIS A 618 -18.46 9.74 216.62
N GLU A 619 -18.62 11.00 216.99
CA GLU A 619 -17.52 11.91 217.34
C GLU A 619 -16.72 11.35 218.54
N GLU A 620 -17.42 11.04 219.62
CA GLU A 620 -16.87 10.54 220.89
C GLU A 620 -16.05 9.24 220.73
N ARG A 621 -16.46 8.34 219.81
CA ARG A 621 -15.78 7.05 219.62
C ARG A 621 -14.50 7.12 218.78
N ARG A 622 -14.28 8.18 217.99
CA ARG A 622 -13.07 8.31 217.14
C ARG A 622 -11.92 9.01 217.87
N GLN A 623 -12.20 10.03 218.66
CA GLN A 623 -11.19 10.72 219.49
C GLN A 623 -10.44 9.72 220.40
N MET A 624 -11.15 8.71 220.92
CA MET A 624 -10.61 7.69 221.82
C MET A 624 -9.64 6.65 221.21
N LYS A 625 -9.56 6.46 219.86
CA LYS A 625 -9.03 5.17 219.33
C LYS A 625 -7.62 5.16 218.69
N LYS A 626 -7.05 6.27 218.21
CA LYS A 626 -5.75 6.25 217.47
C LYS A 626 -4.78 7.40 217.74
N GLN A 627 -4.72 7.88 218.99
CA GLN A 627 -3.58 8.70 219.48
C GLN A 627 -2.34 7.87 219.88
N VAL A 628 -2.44 6.54 219.91
CA VAL A 628 -1.49 5.65 220.61
C VAL A 628 -1.05 4.48 219.72
N SER A 629 0.21 4.03 219.88
CA SER A 629 0.87 2.92 219.16
C SER A 629 0.82 3.07 217.62
N SER A 630 1.84 3.55 216.93
CA SER A 630 3.28 3.30 217.12
C SER A 630 3.68 1.82 217.03
N TRP A 631 4.93 1.65 216.60
CA TRP A 631 5.74 0.44 216.48
C TRP A 631 5.47 -0.73 217.46
N PRO A 632 5.85 -1.99 217.12
CA PRO A 632 6.36 -2.45 215.81
C PRO A 632 5.99 -3.90 215.38
N VAL A 633 6.21 -4.20 214.10
CA VAL A 633 6.86 -5.49 213.75
C VAL A 633 8.34 -5.35 214.15
N LYS A 634 8.68 -5.64 215.41
CA LYS A 634 10.07 -6.01 215.72
C LYS A 634 10.19 -7.44 215.23
N ILE A 635 11.02 -7.67 214.22
CA ILE A 635 12.46 -7.84 214.39
C ILE A 635 12.72 -8.96 215.42
N VAL A 636 13.05 -10.20 215.04
CA VAL A 636 12.80 -11.05 213.85
C VAL A 636 13.02 -12.50 214.37
N THR A 637 12.66 -13.53 213.61
CA THR A 637 13.61 -14.64 213.37
C THR A 637 13.57 -14.95 211.88
N PHE A 638 14.61 -14.69 211.08
CA PHE A 638 16.03 -14.40 211.33
C PHE A 638 16.35 -12.98 210.78
N PHE A 639 16.95 -11.99 211.46
CA PHE A 639 17.78 -11.92 212.67
C PHE A 639 17.07 -11.44 213.98
N SER A 640 16.95 -12.28 215.01
CA SER A 640 16.74 -11.95 216.46
C SER A 640 15.58 -11.02 216.94
N GLY A 641 14.74 -11.34 217.94
CA GLY A 641 14.55 -12.60 218.69
C GLY A 641 13.81 -12.46 220.05
N LEU A 642 13.54 -13.62 220.70
CA LEU A 642 13.13 -13.90 222.11
C LEU A 642 11.64 -13.84 222.60
N MET A 643 11.23 -14.98 223.20
CA MET A 643 10.39 -15.31 224.39
C MET A 643 9.45 -14.27 225.08
N GLY A 644 8.35 -14.64 225.78
CA GLY A 644 7.65 -15.95 225.93
C GLY A 644 6.92 -16.20 227.29
N ARG A 645 6.18 -17.32 227.38
CA ARG A 645 5.86 -18.17 228.59
C ARG A 645 4.72 -17.79 229.60
N ARG A 646 3.84 -18.79 229.88
CA ARG A 646 2.82 -18.92 230.99
C ARG A 646 1.61 -17.95 230.95
N ARG A 647 0.39 -18.24 231.43
CA ARG A 647 -0.50 -19.44 231.65
C ARG A 647 -1.78 -18.91 232.38
N THR A 648 -3.04 -19.38 232.31
CA THR A 648 -3.87 -20.28 231.43
C THR A 648 -5.33 -20.25 231.98
N ILE A 649 -6.35 -20.66 231.20
CA ILE A 649 -7.79 -20.86 231.59
C ILE A 649 -8.55 -19.53 231.84
N GLY A 650 -9.86 -19.37 231.62
CA GLY A 650 -10.89 -20.27 231.05
C GLY A 650 -12.16 -20.35 231.92
N GLY A 651 -13.34 -20.28 231.30
CA GLY A 651 -14.65 -20.19 231.97
C GLY A 651 -15.64 -19.41 231.10
#